data_AF-A0A9P0M5F6-F1
#
_entry.id   AF-A0A9P0M5F6-F1
#
_cell.length_a   1.000
_cell.length_b   1.000
_cell.length_c   1.000
_cell.angle_alpha   90.00
_cell.angle_beta   90.00
_cell.angle_gamma   90.00
#
_symmetry.space_group_name_H-M   'P 1'
#
loop_
_entity.id
_entity.type
_entity.pdbx_description
1 polymer ?
#
loop_
_entity_poly.entity_id
_entity_poly.type
_entity_poly.pdbx_seq_one_letter_code
_entity_poly.pdbx_strand_id
1 'polypeptide(L)'
;MSKYLFFCLFCLSISSSNGFGPNDVMDIIKIAKDVAVVLAKAWNIVDPHVDFAEVPLPLIDKTESKLFGKIAVITSKLDQLADNVESVGTQTISKTLQLLPERVRLELRLSNLQDYITRTNVAYRHFRNYADKQHQYEQLTLKDFAKFAVSHDSSSVVSLLERIHAFVQPSGRSLDGGNDQGLLGLLGKSLEEVEGDMICDTKQSPQQVLYNLYSTITLTELKGYSMIQFSYMLLRLYGEGNFTTEARTMRKRYEERANTAIEIVKQSMRNSSRQLWNCDPKKHIKDETYVQVTQLIQGYVQNEVDLNPEGTCRENCAEYTYTKSHGCYKNLFCQQQKRCNGKIINCHFYDSDMWICPADPSSGRRYEYIEYENGRVLGRKQACTRGTTKVDSWWRWLFWHCSYCFCYCDEQGPNSDRYFNMRPVLANAENNSVVTGLRFVKTNRIIHIQIQEGKLQPRGNIDPETVKWKPVEDYKITDKNIQSGKDYHTMSWEKRALDLDDLEGDEGYILTGVRFKEIGSHLNFEIYLTKFDFETGKLIPQSSIWKDNPNTDSSIKNPSLRGYSNPVRLTKVRLDRPDIPIRSPSPSIPNSHPDQYIEFTYTDIDRDVAQTTVPFLDAQKVESLRPVPLSGAGVFHKGREHFGGFVAPKVITYDFSKHLKAAFPEEQIN
;
A
#
# COMPACT_ATOMS: atom_id res chain seq x y z
N MET A 1 -9.96 5.99 -27.28
CA MET A 1 -10.97 6.96 -26.76
C MET A 1 -11.78 6.44 -25.59
N SER A 2 -12.03 5.13 -25.45
CA SER A 2 -12.80 4.54 -24.32
C SER A 2 -12.09 4.61 -22.94
N LYS A 3 -10.74 4.71 -22.89
CA LYS A 3 -9.97 4.76 -21.63
C LYS A 3 -10.03 6.07 -20.83
N TYR A 4 -10.50 7.17 -21.43
CA TYR A 4 -10.49 8.50 -20.79
C TYR A 4 -11.86 8.94 -20.23
N LEU A 5 -12.96 8.33 -20.69
CA LEU A 5 -14.30 8.70 -20.24
C LEU A 5 -14.66 8.11 -18.87
N PHE A 6 -14.06 6.96 -18.54
CA PHE A 6 -14.29 6.23 -17.30
C PHE A 6 -13.68 6.93 -16.06
N PHE A 7 -12.61 7.71 -16.28
CA PHE A 7 -11.79 8.28 -15.22
C PHE A 7 -12.34 9.61 -14.66
N CYS A 8 -13.09 10.36 -15.48
CA CYS A 8 -13.71 11.61 -15.05
C CYS A 8 -14.95 11.38 -14.16
N LEU A 9 -15.70 10.29 -14.35
CA LEU A 9 -16.93 10.04 -13.60
C LEU A 9 -16.69 9.54 -12.17
N PHE A 10 -15.54 8.91 -11.89
CA PHE A 10 -15.15 8.50 -10.54
C PHE A 10 -14.51 9.64 -9.72
N CYS A 11 -13.87 10.61 -10.38
CA CYS A 11 -13.27 11.77 -9.71
C CYS A 11 -14.29 12.88 -9.38
N LEU A 12 -15.39 12.98 -10.12
CA LEU A 12 -16.35 14.09 -10.01
C LEU A 12 -17.44 13.91 -8.94
N SER A 13 -17.51 12.78 -8.24
CA SER A 13 -18.49 12.55 -7.16
C SER A 13 -17.92 12.69 -5.74
N ILE A 14 -16.63 13.01 -5.58
CA ILE A 14 -15.99 13.23 -4.26
C ILE A 14 -15.87 14.73 -3.92
N SER A 15 -16.11 15.62 -4.88
CA SER A 15 -16.01 17.07 -4.69
C SER A 15 -17.30 17.72 -4.16
N SER A 16 -17.77 17.31 -2.97
CA SER A 16 -18.59 18.16 -2.09
C SER A 16 -18.93 17.50 -0.76
N SER A 17 -17.98 17.52 0.18
CA SER A 17 -18.12 17.52 1.65
C SER A 17 -16.84 16.93 2.21
N ASN A 18 -16.26 17.54 3.25
CA ASN A 18 -15.15 16.99 4.05
C ASN A 18 -15.15 15.46 4.00
N GLY A 19 -14.26 14.86 3.20
CA GLY A 19 -14.35 13.43 2.96
C GLY A 19 -14.06 12.64 4.24
N PHE A 20 -14.43 11.37 4.24
CA PHE A 20 -14.38 10.50 5.42
C PHE A 20 -12.94 10.12 5.83
N GLY A 21 -12.63 10.17 7.12
CA GLY A 21 -11.43 9.61 7.75
C GLY A 21 -11.52 8.10 8.04
N PRO A 22 -10.40 7.44 8.37
CA PRO A 22 -10.30 5.99 8.58
C PRO A 22 -10.94 5.48 9.88
N ASN A 23 -11.48 6.34 10.75
CA ASN A 23 -12.20 5.94 11.97
C ASN A 23 -13.65 6.41 11.99
N ASP A 24 -14.11 6.94 10.87
CA ASP A 24 -15.43 7.51 10.76
C ASP A 24 -16.49 6.44 11.02
N VAL A 25 -16.24 5.15 10.74
CA VAL A 25 -17.20 4.09 11.12
C VAL A 25 -17.40 4.06 12.63
N MET A 26 -16.35 4.11 13.43
CA MET A 26 -16.50 4.02 14.90
C MET A 26 -17.20 5.26 15.46
N ASP A 27 -16.97 6.42 14.85
CA ASP A 27 -17.71 7.63 15.15
C ASP A 27 -19.17 7.53 14.69
N ILE A 28 -19.43 7.00 13.49
CA ILE A 28 -20.76 6.71 12.96
C ILE A 28 -21.48 5.71 13.85
N ILE A 29 -20.82 4.67 14.35
CA ILE A 29 -21.38 3.64 15.24
C ILE A 29 -21.73 4.27 16.60
N LYS A 30 -20.85 5.13 17.15
CA LYS A 30 -21.14 5.88 18.37
C LYS A 30 -22.31 6.84 18.18
N ILE A 31 -22.31 7.61 17.08
CA ILE A 31 -23.41 8.50 16.71
C ILE A 31 -24.67 7.68 16.47
N ALA A 32 -24.60 6.49 15.88
CA ALA A 32 -25.75 5.61 15.70
C ALA A 32 -26.36 5.19 17.04
N LYS A 33 -25.51 4.87 18.03
CA LYS A 33 -25.95 4.60 19.40
C LYS A 33 -26.60 5.83 20.03
N ASP A 34 -25.98 7.01 19.92
CA ASP A 34 -26.52 8.26 20.47
C ASP A 34 -27.86 8.62 19.80
N VAL A 35 -27.95 8.49 18.48
CA VAL A 35 -29.16 8.66 17.68
C VAL A 35 -30.22 7.66 18.11
N ALA A 36 -29.88 6.37 18.30
CA ALA A 36 -30.83 5.37 18.78
C ALA A 36 -31.37 5.73 20.18
N VAL A 37 -30.53 6.22 21.09
CA VAL A 37 -30.96 6.69 22.42
C VAL A 37 -31.84 7.93 22.34
N VAL A 38 -31.49 8.90 21.49
CA VAL A 38 -32.31 10.11 21.27
C VAL A 38 -33.66 9.74 20.67
N LEU A 39 -33.68 8.84 19.68
CA LEU A 39 -34.92 8.36 19.06
C LEU A 39 -35.78 7.60 20.06
N ALA A 40 -35.20 6.77 20.93
CA ALA A 40 -35.93 6.10 22.01
C ALA A 40 -36.55 7.12 22.98
N LYS A 41 -35.79 8.13 23.41
CA LYS A 41 -36.32 9.21 24.27
C LYS A 41 -37.39 10.05 23.57
N ALA A 42 -37.25 10.33 22.28
CA ALA A 42 -38.22 11.07 21.49
C ALA A 42 -39.54 10.28 21.36
N TRP A 43 -39.46 8.97 21.18
CA TRP A 43 -40.65 8.09 21.22
C TRP A 43 -41.39 8.17 22.56
N ASN A 44 -40.69 8.26 23.69
CA ASN A 44 -41.31 8.44 25.01
C ASN A 44 -42.05 9.77 25.18
N ILE A 45 -41.70 10.80 24.40
CA ILE A 45 -42.40 12.11 24.40
C ILE A 45 -43.69 12.01 23.58
N VAL A 46 -43.65 11.29 22.45
CA VAL A 46 -44.80 11.08 21.58
C VAL A 46 -45.79 10.08 22.21
N ASP A 47 -45.32 9.17 23.08
CA ASP A 47 -46.15 8.26 23.85
C ASP A 47 -45.48 7.83 25.18
N PRO A 48 -46.00 8.28 26.36
CA PRO A 48 -45.43 7.93 27.67
C PRO A 48 -45.67 6.49 28.12
N HIS A 49 -46.48 5.69 27.39
CA HIS A 49 -46.73 4.27 27.69
C HIS A 49 -45.85 3.32 26.86
N VAL A 50 -44.93 3.85 26.05
CA VAL A 50 -43.94 3.03 25.33
C VAL A 50 -42.79 2.71 26.29
N ASP A 51 -42.97 1.64 27.07
CA ASP A 51 -41.83 0.90 27.56
C ASP A 51 -41.29 0.04 26.40
N PHE A 52 -39.97 0.07 26.19
CA PHE A 52 -39.31 -0.80 25.22
C PHE A 52 -39.09 -2.20 25.79
N ALA A 53 -39.43 -2.42 27.06
CA ALA A 53 -39.62 -3.73 27.66
C ALA A 53 -41.13 -4.07 27.72
N GLU A 54 -41.44 -5.30 27.27
CA GLU A 54 -42.71 -6.01 27.38
C GLU A 54 -43.93 -5.54 26.54
N VAL A 55 -44.54 -6.54 25.91
CA VAL A 55 -45.78 -6.47 25.13
C VAL A 55 -46.89 -7.13 25.93
N PRO A 56 -48.00 -6.42 26.15
CA PRO A 56 -49.30 -7.08 26.16
C PRO A 56 -50.22 -6.48 25.08
N LEU A 57 -50.69 -7.36 24.19
CA LEU A 57 -51.82 -7.08 23.30
C LEU A 57 -53.12 -7.06 24.12
N PRO A 58 -54.09 -6.21 23.75
CA PRO A 58 -55.37 -6.82 23.37
C PRO A 58 -56.12 -6.16 22.20
N LEU A 59 -56.74 -7.05 21.42
CA LEU A 59 -58.04 -6.98 20.72
C LEU A 59 -58.24 -5.95 19.59
N ILE A 60 -58.21 -6.46 18.35
CA ILE A 60 -58.92 -5.87 17.21
C ILE A 60 -59.87 -6.92 16.59
N ASP A 61 -60.95 -6.35 16.07
CA ASP A 61 -62.28 -6.86 15.79
C ASP A 61 -62.38 -7.96 14.72
N LYS A 62 -63.46 -8.75 14.79
CA LYS A 62 -63.71 -9.99 14.02
C LYS A 62 -63.94 -9.81 12.51
N THR A 63 -63.66 -8.62 11.97
CA THR A 63 -63.93 -8.26 10.57
C THR A 63 -62.65 -8.24 9.70
N GLU A 64 -61.45 -8.07 10.29
CA GLU A 64 -60.14 -8.11 9.58
C GLU A 64 -59.63 -9.52 9.28
N SER A 65 -59.81 -10.47 10.22
CA SER A 65 -59.32 -11.86 10.08
C SER A 65 -59.92 -12.60 8.87
N LYS A 66 -61.18 -12.28 8.51
CA LYS A 66 -61.84 -12.82 7.32
C LYS A 66 -61.33 -12.20 6.01
N LEU A 67 -60.84 -10.96 6.04
CA LEU A 67 -60.25 -10.28 4.89
C LEU A 67 -58.82 -10.78 4.65
N PHE A 68 -57.99 -10.83 5.71
CA PHE A 68 -56.62 -11.34 5.62
C PHE A 68 -56.55 -12.85 5.35
N GLY A 69 -57.49 -13.65 5.86
CA GLY A 69 -57.59 -15.07 5.52
C GLY A 69 -57.96 -15.33 4.05
N LYS A 70 -58.73 -14.42 3.43
CA LYS A 70 -59.05 -14.47 1.99
C LYS A 70 -57.91 -13.92 1.13
N ILE A 71 -57.22 -12.88 1.60
CA ILE A 71 -56.00 -12.36 0.97
C ILE A 71 -54.95 -13.47 0.97
N ALA A 72 -54.65 -14.14 2.10
CA ALA A 72 -53.64 -15.20 2.20
C ALA A 72 -53.82 -16.36 1.20
N VAL A 73 -55.06 -16.75 0.89
CA VAL A 73 -55.38 -17.79 -0.10
C VAL A 73 -55.21 -17.28 -1.54
N ILE A 74 -55.41 -15.97 -1.77
CA ILE A 74 -55.17 -15.32 -3.06
C ILE A 74 -53.68 -15.05 -3.25
N THR A 75 -52.96 -14.61 -2.22
CA THR A 75 -51.49 -14.47 -2.24
C THR A 75 -50.84 -15.82 -2.47
N SER A 76 -51.23 -16.92 -1.78
CA SER A 76 -50.60 -18.23 -2.03
C SER A 76 -50.80 -18.77 -3.45
N LYS A 77 -51.88 -18.36 -4.14
CA LYS A 77 -52.12 -18.71 -5.55
C LYS A 77 -51.41 -17.77 -6.52
N LEU A 78 -51.26 -16.49 -6.15
CA LEU A 78 -50.44 -15.53 -6.90
C LEU A 78 -48.95 -15.84 -6.76
N ASP A 79 -48.49 -16.27 -5.58
CA ASP A 79 -47.11 -16.71 -5.31
C ASP A 79 -46.78 -17.94 -6.16
N GLN A 80 -47.66 -18.93 -6.26
CA GLN A 80 -47.48 -20.09 -7.18
C GLN A 80 -47.46 -19.71 -8.68
N LEU A 81 -48.08 -18.59 -9.06
CA LEU A 81 -48.09 -18.11 -10.44
C LEU A 81 -46.87 -17.22 -10.75
N ALA A 82 -46.48 -16.37 -9.79
CA ALA A 82 -45.28 -15.55 -9.81
C ALA A 82 -44.01 -16.41 -9.79
N ASP A 83 -43.98 -17.47 -8.97
CA ASP A 83 -42.90 -18.46 -8.90
C ASP A 83 -42.62 -19.16 -10.23
N ASN A 84 -43.57 -19.19 -11.17
CA ASN A 84 -43.38 -19.81 -12.49
C ASN A 84 -43.00 -18.81 -13.60
N VAL A 85 -43.48 -17.56 -13.54
CA VAL A 85 -43.25 -16.55 -14.58
C VAL A 85 -42.09 -15.62 -14.24
N GLU A 86 -41.97 -15.20 -12.98
CA GLU A 86 -40.90 -14.34 -12.49
C GLU A 86 -39.58 -15.11 -12.36
N SER A 87 -39.65 -16.39 -11.97
CA SER A 87 -38.52 -17.33 -11.92
C SER A 87 -37.79 -17.43 -13.28
N VAL A 88 -38.49 -17.63 -14.39
CA VAL A 88 -37.84 -17.81 -15.71
C VAL A 88 -37.22 -16.51 -16.23
N GLY A 89 -37.90 -15.37 -16.06
CA GLY A 89 -37.41 -14.05 -16.49
C GLY A 89 -36.22 -13.56 -15.66
N THR A 90 -36.33 -13.61 -14.32
CA THR A 90 -35.24 -13.23 -13.41
C THR A 90 -34.06 -14.19 -13.49
N GLN A 91 -34.29 -15.49 -13.71
CA GLN A 91 -33.21 -16.45 -13.97
C GLN A 91 -32.47 -16.13 -15.27
N THR A 92 -33.17 -15.76 -16.34
CA THR A 92 -32.54 -15.44 -17.63
C THR A 92 -31.67 -14.18 -17.52
N ILE A 93 -32.19 -13.13 -16.86
CA ILE A 93 -31.46 -11.89 -16.61
C ILE A 93 -30.28 -12.15 -15.66
N SER A 94 -30.49 -12.88 -14.56
CA SER A 94 -29.44 -13.22 -13.60
C SER A 94 -28.34 -14.04 -14.27
N LYS A 95 -28.67 -15.04 -15.10
CA LYS A 95 -27.70 -15.81 -15.89
C LYS A 95 -26.93 -14.93 -16.87
N THR A 96 -27.60 -14.02 -17.58
CA THR A 96 -26.95 -13.12 -18.54
C THR A 96 -26.03 -12.13 -17.83
N LEU A 97 -26.45 -11.59 -16.69
CA LEU A 97 -25.60 -10.74 -15.85
C LEU A 97 -24.41 -11.52 -15.28
N GLN A 98 -24.58 -12.79 -14.90
CA GLN A 98 -23.50 -13.64 -14.41
C GLN A 98 -22.50 -14.05 -15.50
N LEU A 99 -22.92 -14.08 -16.78
CA LEU A 99 -22.02 -14.25 -17.94
C LEU A 99 -21.15 -13.01 -18.21
N LEU A 100 -21.49 -11.85 -17.65
CA LEU A 100 -20.65 -10.66 -17.78
C LEU A 100 -19.32 -10.84 -17.03
N PRO A 101 -18.22 -10.28 -17.56
CA PRO A 101 -16.96 -10.21 -16.82
C PRO A 101 -17.16 -9.62 -15.43
N GLU A 102 -16.46 -10.16 -14.42
CA GLU A 102 -16.57 -9.71 -13.02
C GLU A 102 -16.38 -8.20 -12.86
N ARG A 103 -15.48 -7.61 -13.65
CA ARG A 103 -15.23 -6.16 -13.67
C ARG A 103 -16.45 -5.35 -14.09
N VAL A 104 -17.17 -5.79 -15.13
CA VAL A 104 -18.40 -5.13 -15.60
C VAL A 104 -19.50 -5.26 -14.55
N ARG A 105 -19.62 -6.44 -13.92
CA ARG A 105 -20.56 -6.64 -12.81
C ARG A 105 -20.25 -5.71 -11.63
N LEU A 106 -18.99 -5.61 -11.23
CA LEU A 106 -18.56 -4.73 -10.14
C LEU A 106 -18.88 -3.27 -10.44
N GLU A 107 -18.55 -2.80 -11.65
CA GLU A 107 -18.87 -1.43 -12.09
C GLU A 107 -20.37 -1.13 -12.03
N LEU A 108 -21.20 -2.02 -12.55
CA LEU A 108 -22.66 -1.87 -12.49
C LEU A 108 -23.17 -1.82 -11.04
N ARG A 109 -22.65 -2.68 -10.16
CA ARG A 109 -23.02 -2.67 -8.74
C ARG A 109 -22.58 -1.38 -8.04
N LEU A 110 -21.37 -0.88 -8.31
CA LEU A 110 -20.86 0.38 -7.76
C LEU A 110 -21.66 1.59 -8.25
N SER A 111 -22.00 1.65 -9.54
CA SER A 111 -22.80 2.72 -10.13
C SER A 111 -24.21 2.78 -9.51
N ASN A 112 -24.87 1.61 -9.38
CA ASN A 112 -26.18 1.53 -8.72
C ASN A 112 -26.10 1.91 -7.24
N LEU A 113 -25.08 1.45 -6.52
CA LEU A 113 -24.87 1.83 -5.13
C LEU A 113 -24.71 3.36 -4.99
N GLN A 114 -23.94 3.98 -5.88
CA GLN A 114 -23.76 5.42 -5.91
C GLN A 114 -25.09 6.16 -6.15
N ASP A 115 -25.97 5.69 -7.04
CA ASP A 115 -27.32 6.25 -7.23
C ASP A 115 -28.14 6.20 -5.93
N TYR A 116 -28.20 5.03 -5.27
CA TYR A 116 -28.98 4.87 -4.04
C TYR A 116 -28.46 5.73 -2.89
N ILE A 117 -27.15 5.80 -2.72
CA ILE A 117 -26.51 6.69 -1.74
C ILE A 117 -26.85 8.15 -2.05
N THR A 118 -26.78 8.55 -3.33
CA THR A 118 -27.05 9.93 -3.74
C THR A 118 -28.51 10.31 -3.46
N ARG A 119 -29.46 9.45 -3.81
CA ARG A 119 -30.89 9.68 -3.57
C ARG A 119 -31.23 9.73 -2.09
N THR A 120 -30.62 8.85 -1.28
CA THR A 120 -30.77 8.88 0.19
C THR A 120 -30.20 10.18 0.77
N ASN A 121 -29.04 10.65 0.29
CA ASN A 121 -28.45 11.92 0.72
C ASN A 121 -29.29 13.14 0.30
N VAL A 122 -29.94 13.10 -0.88
CA VAL A 122 -30.89 14.14 -1.30
C VAL A 122 -32.07 14.19 -0.34
N ALA A 123 -32.71 13.04 -0.06
CA ALA A 123 -33.79 12.96 0.92
C ALA A 123 -33.36 13.47 2.31
N TYR A 124 -32.14 13.13 2.75
CA TYR A 124 -31.61 13.58 4.03
C TYR A 124 -31.38 15.10 4.09
N ARG A 125 -31.00 15.74 2.99
CA ARG A 125 -30.92 17.21 2.93
C ARG A 125 -32.30 17.86 3.09
N HIS A 126 -33.33 17.30 2.46
CA HIS A 126 -34.70 17.77 2.66
C HIS A 126 -35.15 17.59 4.11
N PHE A 127 -34.94 16.39 4.68
CA PHE A 127 -35.21 16.09 6.08
C PHE A 127 -34.55 17.10 7.02
N ARG A 128 -33.26 17.39 6.83
CA ARG A 128 -32.54 18.37 7.66
C ARG A 128 -33.14 19.77 7.56
N ASN A 129 -33.46 20.24 6.35
CA ASN A 129 -34.10 21.54 6.18
C ASN A 129 -35.46 21.62 6.88
N TYR A 130 -36.23 20.53 6.85
CA TYR A 130 -37.52 20.44 7.53
C TYR A 130 -37.39 20.42 9.05
N ALA A 131 -36.37 19.73 9.58
CA ALA A 131 -36.06 19.72 11.01
C ALA A 131 -35.58 21.10 11.50
N ASP A 132 -34.66 21.75 10.77
CA ASP A 132 -34.06 23.03 11.17
C ASP A 132 -35.06 24.21 11.12
N LYS A 133 -36.10 24.12 10.28
CA LYS A 133 -37.08 25.19 10.02
C LYS A 133 -38.52 24.72 10.17
N GLN A 134 -38.79 23.85 11.14
CA GLN A 134 -40.09 23.18 11.31
C GLN A 134 -41.29 24.14 11.29
N HIS A 135 -41.19 25.31 11.91
CA HIS A 135 -42.29 26.30 11.98
C HIS A 135 -42.51 27.11 10.69
N GLN A 136 -41.65 26.96 9.68
CA GLN A 136 -41.75 27.67 8.40
C GLN A 136 -42.40 26.83 7.30
N TYR A 137 -42.56 25.53 7.51
CA TYR A 137 -43.13 24.61 6.54
C TYR A 137 -44.57 24.23 6.91
N GLU A 138 -45.42 24.15 5.89
CA GLU A 138 -46.79 23.68 6.05
C GLU A 138 -46.83 22.23 6.54
N GLN A 139 -47.82 21.92 7.39
CA GLN A 139 -48.04 20.56 7.89
C GLN A 139 -48.18 19.56 6.74
N LEU A 140 -48.81 19.96 5.62
CA LEU A 140 -48.97 19.14 4.44
C LEU A 140 -47.62 18.72 3.85
N THR A 141 -46.66 19.63 3.75
CA THR A 141 -45.32 19.36 3.21
C THR A 141 -44.54 18.38 4.09
N LEU A 142 -44.61 18.57 5.41
CA LEU A 142 -43.95 17.71 6.38
C LEU A 142 -44.56 16.29 6.36
N LYS A 143 -45.89 16.21 6.27
CA LYS A 143 -46.64 14.96 6.17
C LYS A 143 -46.36 14.21 4.86
N ASP A 144 -46.29 14.92 3.73
CA ASP A 144 -45.98 14.34 2.43
C ASP A 144 -44.59 13.70 2.41
N PHE A 145 -43.57 14.42 2.92
CA PHE A 145 -42.23 13.87 3.07
C PHE A 145 -42.21 12.61 3.96
N ALA A 146 -42.93 12.65 5.09
CA ALA A 146 -42.98 11.52 6.01
C ALA A 146 -43.61 10.29 5.34
N LYS A 147 -44.71 10.47 4.59
CA LYS A 147 -45.33 9.39 3.80
C LYS A 147 -44.38 8.86 2.74
N PHE A 148 -43.67 9.73 2.01
CA PHE A 148 -42.67 9.32 1.03
C PHE A 148 -41.57 8.44 1.66
N ALA A 149 -40.98 8.89 2.77
CA ALA A 149 -39.84 8.23 3.39
C ALA A 149 -40.14 6.79 3.83
N VAL A 150 -41.36 6.54 4.32
CA VAL A 150 -41.80 5.23 4.83
C VAL A 150 -42.70 4.45 3.86
N SER A 151 -42.97 4.98 2.67
CA SER A 151 -43.80 4.32 1.66
C SER A 151 -43.14 3.05 1.11
N HIS A 152 -43.92 2.25 0.41
CA HIS A 152 -43.42 1.10 -0.36
C HIS A 152 -43.04 1.48 -1.80
N ASP A 153 -42.96 2.78 -2.11
CA ASP A 153 -42.51 3.21 -3.42
C ASP A 153 -41.03 2.87 -3.62
N SER A 154 -40.69 2.49 -4.86
CA SER A 154 -39.33 2.09 -5.24
C SER A 154 -38.26 3.17 -4.99
N SER A 155 -38.67 4.43 -4.88
CA SER A 155 -37.82 5.59 -4.59
C SER A 155 -37.81 6.03 -3.12
N SER A 156 -38.64 5.41 -2.28
CA SER A 156 -38.70 5.70 -0.84
C SER A 156 -37.37 5.43 -0.15
N VAL A 157 -37.15 6.09 0.99
CA VAL A 157 -35.94 5.85 1.80
C VAL A 157 -35.86 4.38 2.22
N VAL A 158 -36.97 3.77 2.67
CA VAL A 158 -37.01 2.35 3.03
C VAL A 158 -36.54 1.47 1.88
N SER A 159 -37.10 1.63 0.68
CA SER A 159 -36.73 0.80 -0.47
C SER A 159 -35.30 1.02 -0.94
N LEU A 160 -34.77 2.24 -0.83
CA LEU A 160 -33.37 2.52 -1.16
C LEU A 160 -32.41 1.80 -0.21
N LEU A 161 -32.68 1.78 1.11
CA LEU A 161 -31.85 1.07 2.08
C LEU A 161 -31.90 -0.45 1.87
N GLU A 162 -33.08 -1.02 1.61
CA GLU A 162 -33.21 -2.46 1.31
C GLU A 162 -32.40 -2.85 0.05
N ARG A 163 -32.37 -1.97 -0.96
CA ARG A 163 -31.54 -2.18 -2.16
C ARG A 163 -30.05 -2.12 -1.83
N ILE A 164 -29.60 -1.12 -1.06
CA ILE A 164 -28.20 -1.03 -0.63
C ILE A 164 -27.79 -2.32 0.09
N HIS A 165 -28.64 -2.81 1.01
CA HIS A 165 -28.40 -4.06 1.73
C HIS A 165 -28.28 -5.26 0.80
N ALA A 166 -29.18 -5.41 -0.17
CA ALA A 166 -29.16 -6.50 -1.14
C ALA A 166 -27.88 -6.52 -2.01
N PHE A 167 -27.24 -5.37 -2.25
CA PHE A 167 -25.94 -5.33 -2.93
C PHE A 167 -24.77 -5.71 -2.02
N VAL A 168 -24.86 -5.38 -0.73
CA VAL A 168 -23.81 -5.69 0.25
C VAL A 168 -23.85 -7.16 0.64
N GLN A 169 -25.04 -7.70 0.91
CA GLN A 169 -25.24 -9.06 1.36
C GLN A 169 -24.98 -10.06 0.22
N PRO A 170 -24.16 -11.11 0.46
CA PRO A 170 -24.08 -12.25 -0.44
C PRO A 170 -25.44 -12.94 -0.52
N SER A 171 -26.00 -13.07 -1.73
CA SER A 171 -27.17 -13.92 -1.93
C SER A 171 -26.74 -15.38 -1.74
N GLY A 172 -27.25 -16.07 -0.72
CA GLY A 172 -26.94 -17.49 -0.49
C GLY A 172 -27.22 -18.33 -1.74
N ARG A 173 -26.25 -19.20 -2.11
CA ARG A 173 -26.18 -20.09 -3.30
C ARG A 173 -26.81 -19.50 -4.58
N SER A 174 -25.96 -19.07 -5.52
CA SER A 174 -26.41 -18.93 -6.91
C SER A 174 -26.98 -20.27 -7.39
N LEU A 175 -28.04 -20.21 -8.21
CA LEU A 175 -28.80 -21.36 -8.70
C LEU A 175 -27.94 -22.40 -9.44
N ASP A 176 -26.72 -22.06 -9.85
CA ASP A 176 -25.75 -22.94 -10.53
C ASP A 176 -24.52 -23.33 -9.66
N GLY A 177 -24.58 -23.16 -8.33
CA GLY A 177 -23.54 -23.65 -7.41
C GLY A 177 -22.32 -22.73 -7.21
N GLY A 178 -22.33 -21.52 -7.78
CA GLY A 178 -21.35 -20.47 -7.48
C GLY A 178 -21.74 -19.62 -6.26
N ASN A 179 -20.77 -19.22 -5.44
CA ASN A 179 -20.99 -18.25 -4.36
C ASN A 179 -21.09 -16.83 -4.96
N ASP A 180 -22.26 -16.18 -4.92
CA ASP A 180 -22.33 -14.71 -5.01
C ASP A 180 -21.64 -14.17 -3.77
N GLN A 181 -20.57 -13.39 -3.94
CA GLN A 181 -19.76 -12.90 -2.82
C GLN A 181 -20.25 -11.53 -2.30
N GLY A 182 -21.36 -11.00 -2.82
CA GLY A 182 -21.81 -9.63 -2.54
C GLY A 182 -20.86 -8.57 -3.12
N LEU A 183 -21.19 -7.29 -2.97
CA LEU A 183 -20.38 -6.18 -3.50
C LEU A 183 -18.96 -6.14 -2.89
N LEU A 184 -18.84 -6.28 -1.57
CA LEU A 184 -17.55 -6.17 -0.88
C LEU A 184 -16.63 -7.35 -1.20
N GLY A 185 -17.19 -8.55 -1.41
CA GLY A 185 -16.41 -9.71 -1.86
C GLY A 185 -15.92 -9.55 -3.30
N LEU A 186 -16.80 -9.12 -4.23
CA LEU A 186 -16.41 -8.82 -5.61
C LEU A 186 -15.36 -7.72 -5.69
N LEU A 187 -15.49 -6.67 -4.87
CA LEU A 187 -14.50 -5.61 -4.79
C LEU A 187 -13.17 -6.16 -4.27
N GLY A 188 -13.15 -6.89 -3.16
CA GLY A 188 -11.93 -7.50 -2.62
C GLY A 188 -11.16 -8.32 -3.66
N LYS A 189 -11.87 -9.20 -4.38
CA LYS A 189 -11.28 -9.98 -5.48
C LYS A 189 -10.74 -9.11 -6.61
N SER A 190 -11.50 -8.09 -7.04
CA SER A 190 -11.03 -7.17 -8.07
C SER A 190 -9.81 -6.37 -7.63
N LEU A 191 -9.71 -6.03 -6.34
CA LEU A 191 -8.56 -5.31 -5.79
C LEU A 191 -7.30 -6.17 -5.77
N GLU A 192 -7.41 -7.48 -5.57
CA GLU A 192 -6.28 -8.42 -5.72
C GLU A 192 -5.75 -8.46 -7.17
N GLU A 193 -6.65 -8.42 -8.16
CA GLU A 193 -6.25 -8.46 -9.59
C GLU A 193 -5.58 -7.18 -10.10
N VAL A 194 -5.93 -6.03 -9.51
CA VAL A 194 -5.49 -4.69 -9.98
C VAL A 194 -4.74 -3.91 -8.90
N GLU A 195 -4.24 -4.60 -7.87
CA GLU A 195 -3.65 -4.00 -6.66
C GLU A 195 -2.62 -2.92 -7.01
N GLY A 196 -1.70 -3.24 -7.94
CA GLY A 196 -0.66 -2.30 -8.39
C GLY A 196 -1.24 -1.02 -8.99
N ASP A 197 -2.15 -1.11 -9.97
CA ASP A 197 -2.72 0.06 -10.62
C ASP A 197 -3.57 0.89 -9.64
N MET A 198 -4.35 0.22 -8.78
CA MET A 198 -5.24 0.87 -7.82
C MET A 198 -4.48 1.62 -6.72
N ILE A 199 -3.44 1.02 -6.15
CA ILE A 199 -2.59 1.66 -5.13
C ILE A 199 -2.04 2.98 -5.67
N CYS A 200 -1.65 3.01 -6.94
CA CYS A 200 -0.95 4.14 -7.54
C CYS A 200 -1.86 5.32 -7.85
N ASP A 201 -3.13 5.06 -8.15
CA ASP A 201 -4.12 6.12 -8.39
C ASP A 201 -4.76 6.62 -7.08
N THR A 202 -5.06 5.71 -6.15
CA THR A 202 -5.81 6.06 -4.92
C THR A 202 -4.92 6.49 -3.76
N LYS A 203 -3.67 6.01 -3.71
CA LYS A 203 -2.78 6.09 -2.53
C LYS A 203 -3.43 5.51 -1.27
N GLN A 204 -4.16 4.41 -1.42
CA GLN A 204 -4.80 3.67 -0.35
C GLN A 204 -4.48 2.19 -0.49
N SER A 205 -4.34 1.48 0.63
CA SER A 205 -4.24 0.03 0.59
C SER A 205 -5.61 -0.58 0.21
N PRO A 206 -5.64 -1.78 -0.41
CA PRO A 206 -6.89 -2.47 -0.71
C PRO A 206 -7.86 -2.56 0.48
N GLN A 207 -7.32 -2.85 1.67
CA GLN A 207 -8.12 -2.89 2.89
C GLN A 207 -8.74 -1.53 3.26
N GLN A 208 -8.01 -0.42 3.08
CA GLN A 208 -8.55 0.92 3.31
C GLN A 208 -9.69 1.27 2.36
N VAL A 209 -9.60 0.86 1.08
CA VAL A 209 -10.68 1.07 0.10
C VAL A 209 -11.97 0.39 0.54
N LEU A 210 -11.87 -0.88 0.98
CA LEU A 210 -13.02 -1.61 1.53
C LEU A 210 -13.61 -0.93 2.77
N TYR A 211 -12.74 -0.50 3.70
CA TYR A 211 -13.16 0.17 4.92
C TYR A 211 -13.90 1.49 4.62
N ASN A 212 -13.41 2.30 3.67
CA ASN A 212 -14.02 3.58 3.30
C ASN A 212 -15.38 3.39 2.61
N LEU A 213 -15.50 2.37 1.75
CA LEU A 213 -16.77 2.02 1.11
C LEU A 213 -17.80 1.59 2.17
N TYR A 214 -17.40 0.72 3.09
CA TYR A 214 -18.24 0.32 4.21
C TYR A 214 -18.66 1.52 5.08
N SER A 215 -17.73 2.43 5.41
CA SER A 215 -18.03 3.68 6.14
C SER A 215 -19.13 4.49 5.47
N THR A 216 -19.05 4.62 4.15
CA THR A 216 -20.04 5.36 3.35
C THR A 216 -21.41 4.69 3.39
N ILE A 217 -21.45 3.36 3.29
CA ILE A 217 -22.67 2.56 3.40
C ILE A 217 -23.30 2.72 4.79
N THR A 218 -22.52 2.55 5.86
CA THR A 218 -23.01 2.64 7.24
C THR A 218 -23.56 4.03 7.57
N LEU A 219 -22.92 5.11 7.11
CA LEU A 219 -23.48 6.45 7.31
C LEU A 219 -24.79 6.64 6.54
N THR A 220 -24.85 6.14 5.30
CA THR A 220 -26.06 6.22 4.48
C THR A 220 -27.22 5.49 5.16
N GLU A 221 -26.95 4.29 5.68
CA GLU A 221 -27.90 3.50 6.45
C GLU A 221 -28.39 4.25 7.69
N LEU A 222 -27.48 4.87 8.46
CA LEU A 222 -27.83 5.65 9.65
C LEU A 222 -28.70 6.87 9.33
N LYS A 223 -28.37 7.61 8.26
CA LYS A 223 -29.18 8.74 7.77
C LYS A 223 -30.59 8.28 7.39
N GLY A 224 -30.68 7.17 6.66
CA GLY A 224 -31.95 6.59 6.24
C GLY A 224 -32.79 6.12 7.42
N TYR A 225 -32.21 5.35 8.34
CA TYR A 225 -32.85 4.92 9.58
C TYR A 225 -33.41 6.10 10.38
N SER A 226 -32.61 7.17 10.52
CA SER A 226 -33.04 8.40 11.20
C SER A 226 -34.28 9.00 10.54
N MET A 227 -34.26 9.19 9.21
CA MET A 227 -35.41 9.73 8.46
C MET A 227 -36.67 8.89 8.65
N ILE A 228 -36.54 7.57 8.62
CA ILE A 228 -37.68 6.64 8.78
C ILE A 228 -38.31 6.76 10.16
N GLN A 229 -37.49 6.76 11.23
CA GLN A 229 -37.99 6.87 12.60
C GLN A 229 -38.70 8.21 12.85
N PHE A 230 -38.09 9.32 12.43
CA PHE A 230 -38.73 10.63 12.53
C PHE A 230 -40.01 10.75 11.71
N SER A 231 -40.07 10.10 10.54
CA SER A 231 -41.26 10.10 9.70
C SER A 231 -42.43 9.38 10.38
N TYR A 232 -42.21 8.23 11.01
CA TYR A 232 -43.26 7.55 11.80
C TYR A 232 -43.72 8.39 13.00
N MET A 233 -42.80 9.03 13.72
CA MET A 233 -43.16 9.95 14.81
C MET A 233 -44.04 11.10 14.30
N LEU A 234 -43.68 11.69 13.15
CA LEU A 234 -44.39 12.82 12.56
C LEU A 234 -45.80 12.43 12.09
N LEU A 235 -45.94 11.27 11.42
CA LEU A 235 -47.24 10.76 11.01
C LEU A 235 -48.15 10.49 12.20
N ARG A 236 -47.59 9.97 13.30
CA ARG A 236 -48.33 9.79 14.55
C ARG A 236 -48.77 11.11 15.17
N LEU A 237 -47.86 12.08 15.27
CA LEU A 237 -48.17 13.43 15.78
C LEU A 237 -49.28 14.12 14.97
N TYR A 238 -49.37 13.83 13.67
CA TYR A 238 -50.40 14.37 12.79
C TYR A 238 -51.69 13.53 12.74
N GLY A 239 -51.81 12.49 13.57
CA GLY A 239 -53.04 11.70 13.70
C GLY A 239 -53.28 10.70 12.55
N GLU A 240 -52.25 10.32 11.78
CA GLU A 240 -52.39 9.40 10.65
C GLU A 240 -52.36 7.91 11.05
N GLY A 241 -52.04 7.58 12.30
CA GLY A 241 -51.90 6.20 12.78
C GLY A 241 -50.94 6.07 13.97
N ASN A 242 -50.84 4.86 14.53
CA ASN A 242 -49.99 4.58 15.70
C ASN A 242 -48.51 4.37 15.31
N PHE A 243 -48.23 3.68 14.20
CA PHE A 243 -46.88 3.46 13.63
C PHE A 243 -45.80 2.85 14.56
N THR A 244 -46.15 2.47 15.79
CA THR A 244 -45.19 1.92 16.77
C THR A 244 -44.63 0.57 16.33
N THR A 245 -45.47 -0.29 15.74
CA THR A 245 -45.05 -1.62 15.27
C THR A 245 -44.09 -1.50 14.09
N GLU A 246 -44.39 -0.59 13.18
CA GLU A 246 -43.59 -0.29 11.99
C GLU A 246 -42.24 0.30 12.39
N ALA A 247 -42.23 1.24 13.34
CA ALA A 247 -41.00 1.82 13.87
C ALA A 247 -40.12 0.77 14.58
N ARG A 248 -40.70 -0.10 15.42
CA ARG A 248 -39.98 -1.21 16.06
C ARG A 248 -39.44 -2.21 15.03
N THR A 249 -40.23 -2.52 14.00
CA THR A 249 -39.81 -3.40 12.90
C THR A 249 -38.62 -2.81 12.14
N MET A 250 -38.66 -1.53 11.80
CA MET A 250 -37.57 -0.86 11.09
C MET A 250 -36.29 -0.75 11.92
N ARG A 251 -36.40 -0.66 13.24
CA ARG A 251 -35.25 -0.75 14.15
C ARG A 251 -34.58 -2.12 14.08
N LYS A 252 -35.34 -3.21 14.23
CA LYS A 252 -34.79 -4.58 14.13
C LYS A 252 -34.09 -4.80 12.79
N ARG A 253 -34.69 -4.36 11.68
CA ARG A 253 -34.07 -4.44 10.36
C ARG A 253 -32.76 -3.67 10.27
N TYR A 254 -32.71 -2.46 10.82
CA TYR A 254 -31.46 -1.68 10.85
C TYR A 254 -30.35 -2.43 11.62
N GLU A 255 -30.69 -2.99 12.78
CA GLU A 255 -29.76 -3.77 13.61
C GLU A 255 -29.23 -5.01 12.85
N GLU A 256 -30.12 -5.78 12.22
CA GLU A 256 -29.78 -6.94 11.39
C GLU A 256 -28.86 -6.57 10.21
N ARG A 257 -29.19 -5.50 9.48
CA ARG A 257 -28.41 -5.03 8.33
C ARG A 257 -27.02 -4.54 8.74
N ALA A 258 -26.93 -3.80 9.83
CA ALA A 258 -25.67 -3.30 10.35
C ALA A 258 -24.75 -4.44 10.82
N ASN A 259 -25.30 -5.43 11.53
CA ASN A 259 -24.55 -6.62 11.96
C ASN A 259 -24.03 -7.41 10.75
N THR A 260 -24.90 -7.67 9.77
CA THR A 260 -24.54 -8.36 8.53
C THR A 260 -23.43 -7.64 7.78
N ALA A 261 -23.52 -6.31 7.63
CA ALA A 261 -22.50 -5.52 6.95
C ALA A 261 -21.13 -5.55 7.67
N ILE A 262 -21.12 -5.56 9.01
CA ILE A 262 -19.90 -5.69 9.82
C ILE A 262 -19.21 -7.03 9.57
N GLU A 263 -19.95 -8.13 9.53
CA GLU A 263 -19.39 -9.45 9.29
C GLU A 263 -18.77 -9.57 7.89
N ILE A 264 -19.49 -9.09 6.87
CA ILE A 264 -19.03 -9.10 5.48
C ILE A 264 -17.76 -8.27 5.32
N VAL A 265 -17.75 -7.02 5.81
CA VAL A 265 -16.56 -6.16 5.65
C VAL A 265 -15.36 -6.72 6.41
N LYS A 266 -15.54 -7.29 7.61
CA LYS A 266 -14.46 -7.96 8.34
C LYS A 266 -13.87 -9.10 7.54
N GLN A 267 -14.72 -9.92 6.92
CA GLN A 267 -14.26 -11.02 6.08
C GLN A 267 -13.49 -10.52 4.84
N SER A 268 -14.01 -9.52 4.14
CA SER A 268 -13.34 -8.92 2.99
C SER A 268 -12.00 -8.26 3.36
N MET A 269 -11.95 -7.54 4.48
CA MET A 269 -10.74 -6.88 4.97
C MET A 269 -9.66 -7.86 5.41
N ARG A 270 -10.02 -9.01 6.01
CA ARG A 270 -9.07 -10.05 6.43
C ARG A 270 -8.26 -10.62 5.26
N ASN A 271 -8.87 -10.70 4.07
CA ASN A 271 -8.23 -11.24 2.88
C ASN A 271 -7.53 -10.15 2.05
N SER A 272 -7.68 -8.88 2.41
CA SER A 272 -7.16 -7.76 1.62
C SER A 272 -5.82 -7.26 2.15
N SER A 273 -4.91 -6.94 1.23
CA SER A 273 -3.62 -6.35 1.54
C SER A 273 -3.75 -5.00 2.24
N ARG A 274 -2.87 -4.76 3.22
CA ARG A 274 -2.67 -3.48 3.92
C ARG A 274 -1.41 -2.76 3.46
N GLN A 275 -0.71 -3.33 2.50
CA GLN A 275 0.54 -2.77 2.01
C GLN A 275 0.26 -1.56 1.12
N LEU A 276 1.12 -0.55 1.23
CA LEU A 276 1.10 0.63 0.39
C LEU A 276 2.54 0.97 -0.04
N TRP A 277 2.71 1.21 -1.33
CA TRP A 277 3.98 1.54 -2.00
C TRP A 277 3.68 2.37 -3.25
N ASN A 278 4.68 3.00 -3.85
CA ASN A 278 4.48 3.85 -5.04
C ASN A 278 4.85 3.16 -6.35
N CYS A 279 4.01 3.34 -7.38
CA CYS A 279 4.40 3.08 -8.77
C CYS A 279 5.56 3.96 -9.22
N ASP A 280 6.12 3.61 -10.36
CA ASP A 280 7.10 4.47 -11.03
C ASP A 280 6.43 5.79 -11.45
N PRO A 281 7.12 6.93 -11.28
CA PRO A 281 6.62 8.22 -11.74
C PRO A 281 6.60 8.24 -13.27
N LYS A 282 5.83 9.18 -13.84
CA LYS A 282 5.83 9.42 -15.30
C LYS A 282 7.22 9.73 -15.86
N LYS A 283 8.08 10.34 -15.04
CA LYS A 283 9.47 10.64 -15.37
C LYS A 283 10.32 10.51 -14.12
N HIS A 284 11.40 9.75 -14.23
CA HIS A 284 12.41 9.68 -13.18
C HIS A 284 13.31 10.91 -13.19
N ILE A 285 13.42 11.55 -12.04
CA ILE A 285 14.28 12.68 -11.74
C ILE A 285 15.19 12.29 -10.56
N LYS A 286 16.50 12.41 -10.76
CA LYS A 286 17.54 12.08 -9.76
C LYS A 286 17.39 12.99 -8.54
N ASP A 287 17.54 12.42 -7.36
CA ASP A 287 17.44 13.06 -6.05
C ASP A 287 16.04 13.63 -5.71
N GLU A 288 15.05 13.48 -6.60
CA GLU A 288 13.62 13.76 -6.33
C GLU A 288 12.77 12.48 -6.29
N THR A 289 12.88 11.64 -7.32
CA THR A 289 12.09 10.41 -7.46
C THR A 289 12.91 9.14 -7.23
N TYR A 290 14.23 9.23 -7.40
CA TYR A 290 15.14 8.14 -7.10
C TYR A 290 16.47 8.68 -6.62
N VAL A 291 17.15 7.92 -5.76
CA VAL A 291 18.56 8.13 -5.42
C VAL A 291 19.36 6.90 -5.82
N GLN A 292 20.67 7.07 -5.96
CA GLN A 292 21.55 5.98 -6.38
C GLN A 292 22.78 5.95 -5.48
N VAL A 293 23.27 4.73 -5.24
CA VAL A 293 24.64 4.51 -4.83
C VAL A 293 25.54 4.85 -6.01
N THR A 294 26.62 5.60 -5.82
CA THR A 294 27.54 5.97 -6.92
C THR A 294 28.92 5.34 -6.74
N GLN A 295 29.50 4.90 -7.86
CA GLN A 295 30.87 4.39 -7.91
C GLN A 295 31.17 3.32 -6.85
N LEU A 296 30.25 2.38 -6.60
CA LEU A 296 30.48 1.28 -5.66
C LEU A 296 31.46 0.26 -6.25
N ILE A 297 31.08 -0.34 -7.37
CA ILE A 297 31.88 -1.29 -8.15
C ILE A 297 31.74 -0.87 -9.61
N GLN A 298 32.85 -0.60 -10.29
CA GLN A 298 32.85 -0.18 -11.70
C GLN A 298 33.81 -1.00 -12.54
N GLY A 299 33.43 -1.28 -13.79
CA GLY A 299 34.34 -1.86 -14.78
C GLY A 299 35.61 -1.02 -14.94
N TYR A 300 36.77 -1.68 -14.97
CA TYR A 300 38.09 -1.07 -14.94
C TYR A 300 39.08 -1.86 -15.78
N VAL A 301 39.79 -1.20 -16.68
CA VAL A 301 40.82 -1.83 -17.53
C VAL A 301 42.20 -1.59 -16.94
N GLN A 302 43.01 -2.64 -16.77
CA GLN A 302 44.38 -2.54 -16.26
C GLN A 302 45.28 -3.60 -16.91
N ASN A 303 46.53 -3.25 -17.21
CA ASN A 303 47.50 -4.23 -17.71
C ASN A 303 47.99 -5.16 -16.59
N GLU A 304 48.20 -6.44 -16.91
CA GLU A 304 48.72 -7.46 -15.99
C GLU A 304 49.98 -7.01 -15.24
N VAL A 305 50.88 -6.29 -15.92
CA VAL A 305 52.13 -5.78 -15.33
C VAL A 305 51.90 -4.88 -14.11
N ASP A 306 50.74 -4.24 -13.99
CA ASP A 306 50.41 -3.32 -12.91
C ASP A 306 49.51 -3.96 -11.83
N LEU A 307 49.12 -5.22 -12.00
CA LEU A 307 48.22 -5.97 -11.12
C LEU A 307 48.97 -6.84 -10.09
N ASN A 308 50.30 -6.85 -10.11
CA ASN A 308 51.15 -7.57 -9.16
C ASN A 308 52.33 -6.71 -8.66
N PRO A 309 52.85 -6.96 -7.45
CA PRO A 309 53.95 -6.20 -6.88
C PRO A 309 55.28 -6.40 -7.62
N GLU A 310 55.50 -7.55 -8.25
CA GLU A 310 56.72 -7.85 -9.01
C GLU A 310 56.81 -7.05 -10.32
N GLY A 311 55.68 -6.50 -10.78
CA GLY A 311 55.61 -5.76 -12.03
C GLY A 311 55.86 -6.67 -13.24
N THR A 312 55.30 -7.88 -13.27
CA THR A 312 55.52 -8.91 -14.31
C THR A 312 54.22 -9.35 -14.99
N CYS A 313 54.29 -10.10 -16.09
CA CYS A 313 53.12 -10.63 -16.81
C CYS A 313 53.22 -12.16 -16.87
N ARG A 314 53.47 -12.77 -15.70
CA ARG A 314 53.65 -14.23 -15.59
C ARG A 314 52.34 -14.99 -15.52
N GLU A 315 51.34 -14.34 -14.92
CA GLU A 315 49.99 -14.87 -14.77
C GLU A 315 49.10 -14.36 -15.89
N ASN A 316 47.88 -14.90 -15.98
CA ASN A 316 46.85 -14.41 -16.88
C ASN A 316 45.83 -13.55 -16.10
N CYS A 317 45.00 -12.80 -16.82
CA CYS A 317 43.96 -11.97 -16.21
C CYS A 317 43.04 -12.70 -15.20
N ALA A 318 42.72 -13.98 -15.39
CA ALA A 318 41.79 -14.71 -14.53
C ALA A 318 42.37 -15.05 -13.14
N GLU A 319 43.70 -15.09 -13.00
CA GLU A 319 44.36 -15.30 -11.71
C GLU A 319 44.16 -14.10 -10.76
N TYR A 320 43.93 -12.89 -11.30
CA TYR A 320 43.68 -11.69 -10.52
C TYR A 320 42.23 -11.59 -10.03
N THR A 321 41.84 -12.53 -9.17
CA THR A 321 40.53 -12.54 -8.51
C THR A 321 40.39 -11.44 -7.45
N TYR A 322 41.50 -11.07 -6.80
CA TYR A 322 41.57 -10.00 -5.80
C TYR A 322 42.98 -9.40 -5.73
N THR A 323 43.13 -8.12 -6.08
CA THR A 323 44.41 -7.39 -6.09
C THR A 323 44.18 -5.86 -5.93
N LYS A 324 45.19 -5.05 -6.21
CA LYS A 324 45.15 -3.59 -6.28
C LYS A 324 46.06 -3.09 -7.40
N SER A 325 45.97 -1.81 -7.73
CA SER A 325 46.94 -1.20 -8.65
C SER A 325 48.30 -1.03 -7.96
N HIS A 326 49.33 -1.74 -8.42
CA HIS A 326 50.68 -1.70 -7.85
C HIS A 326 51.57 -0.62 -8.47
N GLY A 327 51.29 -0.20 -9.70
CA GLY A 327 52.09 0.79 -10.40
C GLY A 327 51.43 1.30 -11.67
N CYS A 328 52.24 1.98 -12.47
CA CYS A 328 51.90 2.36 -13.84
C CYS A 328 53.14 2.20 -14.72
N TYR A 329 53.30 1.00 -15.28
CA TYR A 329 54.47 0.63 -16.05
C TYR A 329 54.65 1.57 -17.24
N LYS A 330 55.83 2.22 -17.31
CA LYS A 330 56.22 3.16 -18.36
C LYS A 330 55.18 4.25 -18.67
N ASN A 331 54.34 4.61 -17.70
CA ASN A 331 53.31 5.63 -17.91
C ASN A 331 52.40 5.34 -19.12
N LEU A 332 52.07 4.07 -19.35
CA LEU A 332 51.18 3.61 -20.43
C LEU A 332 49.71 4.04 -20.16
N PHE A 333 48.73 3.24 -20.61
CA PHE A 333 47.30 3.58 -20.48
C PHE A 333 46.87 3.91 -19.03
N CYS A 334 47.51 3.30 -18.03
CA CYS A 334 47.29 3.59 -16.61
C CYS A 334 47.45 5.09 -16.23
N GLN A 335 48.24 5.88 -16.95
CA GLN A 335 48.37 7.33 -16.73
C GLN A 335 47.24 8.13 -17.40
N GLN A 336 46.64 7.57 -18.46
CA GLN A 336 45.63 8.22 -19.28
C GLN A 336 44.20 8.05 -18.73
N GLN A 337 44.03 7.20 -17.73
CA GLN A 337 42.76 6.94 -17.06
C GLN A 337 42.82 7.27 -15.57
N LYS A 338 41.64 7.39 -14.94
CA LYS A 338 41.55 7.48 -13.47
C LYS A 338 42.04 6.18 -12.86
N ARG A 339 43.10 6.22 -12.05
CA ARG A 339 43.59 5.05 -11.30
C ARG A 339 42.51 4.50 -10.36
N CYS A 340 42.43 3.17 -10.23
CA CYS A 340 41.69 2.54 -9.14
C CYS A 340 42.54 2.56 -7.86
N ASN A 341 42.14 3.36 -6.87
CA ASN A 341 42.86 3.49 -5.60
C ASN A 341 42.38 2.49 -4.52
N GLY A 342 41.37 1.68 -4.84
CA GLY A 342 40.82 0.66 -3.97
C GLY A 342 41.21 -0.76 -4.39
N LYS A 343 40.25 -1.68 -4.25
CA LYS A 343 40.43 -3.09 -4.60
C LYS A 343 40.12 -3.29 -6.08
N ILE A 344 40.94 -4.08 -6.75
CA ILE A 344 40.68 -4.58 -8.10
C ILE A 344 40.31 -6.05 -7.96
N ILE A 345 39.17 -6.44 -8.51
CA ILE A 345 38.59 -7.77 -8.28
C ILE A 345 38.10 -8.38 -9.59
N ASN A 346 38.09 -9.72 -9.63
CA ASN A 346 37.57 -10.54 -10.73
C ASN A 346 37.94 -10.02 -12.11
N CYS A 347 39.24 -10.02 -12.40
CA CYS A 347 39.77 -9.67 -13.71
C CYS A 347 39.51 -10.78 -14.74
N HIS A 348 39.29 -10.37 -15.99
CA HIS A 348 39.03 -11.25 -17.11
C HIS A 348 39.75 -10.73 -18.36
N PHE A 349 40.22 -11.67 -19.18
CA PHE A 349 40.74 -11.37 -20.51
C PHE A 349 39.61 -11.52 -21.54
N TYR A 350 39.50 -10.55 -22.46
CA TYR A 350 38.51 -10.59 -23.54
C TYR A 350 39.20 -10.63 -24.91
N ASP A 351 40.14 -9.72 -25.15
CA ASP A 351 40.97 -9.68 -26.36
C ASP A 351 42.26 -8.86 -26.11
N SER A 352 43.24 -8.94 -27.02
CA SER A 352 44.55 -8.30 -26.88
C SER A 352 44.47 -6.77 -27.03
N ASP A 353 43.73 -6.29 -28.02
CA ASP A 353 43.82 -4.89 -28.47
C ASP A 353 42.42 -4.24 -28.51
N MET A 354 42.34 -2.98 -28.06
CA MET A 354 41.07 -2.29 -27.91
C MET A 354 41.15 -0.77 -28.09
N TRP A 355 40.03 -0.16 -28.45
CA TRP A 355 39.77 1.28 -28.38
C TRP A 355 38.82 1.58 -27.24
N ILE A 356 39.27 2.43 -26.32
CA ILE A 356 38.50 2.84 -25.14
C ILE A 356 37.98 4.25 -25.37
N CYS A 357 36.68 4.45 -25.17
CA CYS A 357 36.10 5.78 -25.10
C CYS A 357 35.99 6.22 -23.63
N PRO A 358 36.85 7.14 -23.15
CA PRO A 358 36.79 7.64 -21.78
C PRO A 358 35.53 8.49 -21.58
N ALA A 359 34.89 8.30 -20.43
CA ALA A 359 33.74 9.11 -20.05
C ALA A 359 34.14 10.51 -19.58
N ASP A 360 33.15 11.40 -19.50
CA ASP A 360 33.33 12.72 -18.88
C ASP A 360 33.68 12.58 -17.39
N PRO A 361 34.68 13.30 -16.83
CA PRO A 361 35.07 13.14 -15.43
C PRO A 361 33.96 13.50 -14.43
N SER A 362 33.04 14.38 -14.82
CA SER A 362 31.87 14.80 -14.04
C SER A 362 30.71 13.80 -14.11
N SER A 363 30.70 12.90 -15.10
CA SER A 363 29.64 11.88 -15.25
C SER A 363 29.67 10.83 -14.14
N GLY A 364 30.81 10.67 -13.48
CA GLY A 364 31.07 9.62 -12.50
C GLY A 364 31.34 8.23 -13.11
N ARG A 365 31.38 8.12 -14.44
CA ARG A 365 31.74 6.91 -15.20
C ARG A 365 33.23 6.93 -15.55
N ARG A 366 33.81 5.77 -15.84
CA ARG A 366 35.17 5.62 -16.37
C ARG A 366 35.17 5.56 -17.89
N TYR A 367 34.23 4.81 -18.46
CA TYR A 367 34.14 4.57 -19.91
C TYR A 367 32.72 4.74 -20.43
N GLU A 368 32.57 5.20 -21.67
CA GLU A 368 31.29 5.17 -22.38
C GLU A 368 31.09 3.83 -23.11
N TYR A 369 32.13 3.36 -23.81
CA TYR A 369 32.19 2.06 -24.46
C TYR A 369 33.65 1.60 -24.61
N ILE A 370 33.84 0.30 -24.86
CA ILE A 370 35.12 -0.31 -25.22
C ILE A 370 34.89 -1.14 -26.48
N GLU A 371 35.74 -1.00 -27.49
CA GLU A 371 35.67 -1.76 -28.74
C GLU A 371 36.96 -2.55 -28.95
N TYR A 372 36.86 -3.87 -29.10
CA TYR A 372 38.00 -4.75 -29.38
C TYR A 372 38.26 -4.86 -30.89
N GLU A 373 39.50 -5.21 -31.27
CA GLU A 373 39.88 -5.39 -32.69
C GLU A 373 39.05 -6.45 -33.43
N ASN A 374 38.56 -7.47 -32.73
CA ASN A 374 37.65 -8.46 -33.31
C ASN A 374 36.23 -7.94 -33.61
N GLY A 375 35.93 -6.66 -33.33
CA GLY A 375 34.64 -6.01 -33.54
C GLY A 375 33.67 -6.12 -32.37
N ARG A 376 34.02 -6.81 -31.27
CA ARG A 376 33.20 -6.86 -30.05
C ARG A 376 33.18 -5.49 -29.38
N VAL A 377 31.99 -5.00 -29.06
CA VAL A 377 31.78 -3.76 -28.32
C VAL A 377 31.18 -4.08 -26.95
N LEU A 378 31.78 -3.53 -25.91
CA LEU A 378 31.19 -3.42 -24.58
C LEU A 378 30.57 -2.04 -24.42
N GLY A 379 29.34 -1.97 -23.93
CA GLY A 379 28.59 -0.73 -23.81
C GLY A 379 27.95 -0.29 -25.13
N ARG A 380 27.45 0.95 -25.15
CA ARG A 380 26.77 1.51 -26.33
C ARG A 380 27.74 2.37 -27.12
N LYS A 381 28.23 1.85 -28.25
CA LYS A 381 29.09 2.62 -29.16
C LYS A 381 28.34 3.85 -29.68
N GLN A 382 28.87 5.01 -29.35
CA GLN A 382 28.36 6.33 -29.74
C GLN A 382 29.54 7.23 -30.08
N ALA A 383 29.28 8.45 -30.56
CA ALA A 383 30.35 9.40 -30.81
C ALA A 383 31.15 9.67 -29.52
N CYS A 384 32.46 9.40 -29.56
CA CYS A 384 33.33 9.62 -28.42
C CYS A 384 33.83 11.07 -28.38
N THR A 385 33.19 11.92 -27.58
CA THR A 385 33.48 13.36 -27.53
C THR A 385 34.91 13.68 -27.10
N ARG A 386 35.52 12.82 -26.28
CA ARG A 386 36.88 13.00 -25.75
C ARG A 386 37.97 12.34 -26.60
N GLY A 387 37.59 11.76 -27.75
CA GLY A 387 38.46 10.91 -28.55
C GLY A 387 38.63 9.52 -27.95
N THR A 388 38.98 8.56 -28.80
CA THR A 388 39.27 7.19 -28.36
C THR A 388 40.76 7.01 -28.08
N THR A 389 41.08 6.20 -27.08
CA THR A 389 42.46 5.79 -26.78
C THR A 389 42.66 4.36 -27.27
N LYS A 390 43.63 4.14 -28.16
CA LYS A 390 44.05 2.78 -28.54
C LYS A 390 44.93 2.20 -27.44
N VAL A 391 44.68 0.95 -27.07
CA VAL A 391 45.40 0.22 -26.04
C VAL A 391 45.77 -1.16 -26.58
N ASP A 392 47.08 -1.38 -26.77
CA ASP A 392 47.62 -2.59 -27.37
C ASP A 392 48.33 -3.47 -26.31
N SER A 393 48.06 -4.77 -26.33
CA SER A 393 48.84 -5.74 -25.56
C SER A 393 50.21 -5.95 -26.20
N TRP A 394 51.20 -6.36 -25.42
CA TRP A 394 52.59 -6.35 -25.87
C TRP A 394 53.43 -7.47 -25.26
N TRP A 395 54.50 -7.85 -25.95
CA TRP A 395 55.43 -8.87 -25.49
C TRP A 395 56.57 -8.25 -24.68
N ARG A 396 56.74 -8.74 -23.45
CA ARG A 396 57.91 -8.49 -22.64
C ARG A 396 58.90 -9.64 -22.85
N TRP A 397 59.93 -9.39 -23.64
CA TRP A 397 60.88 -10.42 -24.10
C TRP A 397 60.13 -11.48 -24.93
N LEU A 398 60.74 -12.63 -25.24
CA LEU A 398 60.16 -13.64 -26.14
C LEU A 398 59.07 -14.53 -25.50
N PHE A 399 58.82 -14.44 -24.19
CA PHE A 399 58.02 -15.45 -23.47
C PHE A 399 56.86 -14.91 -22.63
N TRP A 400 56.77 -13.59 -22.40
CA TRP A 400 55.72 -13.03 -21.54
C TRP A 400 54.86 -12.05 -22.33
N HIS A 401 53.60 -12.39 -22.54
CA HIS A 401 52.61 -11.50 -23.15
C HIS A 401 51.91 -10.72 -22.05
N CYS A 402 51.98 -9.40 -22.09
CA CYS A 402 51.37 -8.50 -21.12
C CYS A 402 50.02 -8.01 -21.62
N SER A 403 48.96 -8.66 -21.15
CA SER A 403 47.60 -8.40 -21.64
C SER A 403 46.91 -7.29 -20.84
N TYR A 404 45.95 -6.62 -21.45
CA TYR A 404 45.02 -5.74 -20.72
C TYR A 404 43.81 -6.53 -20.21
N CYS A 405 43.61 -6.48 -18.90
CA CYS A 405 42.51 -7.14 -18.22
C CYS A 405 41.34 -6.19 -18.00
N PHE A 406 40.12 -6.69 -18.18
CA PHE A 406 38.92 -6.04 -17.69
C PHE A 406 38.58 -6.59 -16.31
N CYS A 407 38.58 -5.72 -15.31
CA CYS A 407 38.35 -6.04 -13.91
C CYS A 407 37.22 -5.16 -13.34
N TYR A 408 36.92 -5.32 -12.06
CA TYR A 408 36.10 -4.35 -11.33
C TYR A 408 36.91 -3.61 -10.29
N CYS A 409 36.65 -2.32 -10.17
CA CYS A 409 37.25 -1.44 -9.18
C CYS A 409 36.23 -1.11 -8.08
N ASP A 410 36.55 -1.49 -6.85
CA ASP A 410 35.86 -1.05 -5.64
C ASP A 410 36.73 -0.02 -4.90
N GLU A 411 36.42 1.28 -5.08
CA GLU A 411 37.18 2.37 -4.46
C GLU A 411 36.29 3.41 -3.78
N GLN A 412 36.67 3.77 -2.56
CA GLN A 412 36.10 4.95 -1.91
C GLN A 412 36.72 6.22 -2.50
N GLY A 413 35.96 7.31 -2.48
CA GLY A 413 36.43 8.59 -2.98
C GLY A 413 35.39 9.69 -2.84
N PRO A 414 35.70 10.94 -3.21
CA PRO A 414 34.79 12.08 -3.07
C PRO A 414 33.51 11.96 -3.92
N ASN A 415 33.54 11.17 -4.99
CA ASN A 415 32.41 10.98 -5.92
C ASN A 415 31.65 9.66 -5.69
N SER A 416 31.99 8.93 -4.62
CA SER A 416 31.43 7.61 -4.30
C SER A 416 30.45 7.73 -3.14
N ASP A 417 29.17 7.88 -3.43
CA ASP A 417 28.08 8.00 -2.45
C ASP A 417 27.57 6.59 -2.17
N ARG A 418 28.09 5.96 -1.12
CA ARG A 418 27.92 4.53 -0.83
C ARG A 418 27.57 4.27 0.64
N TYR A 419 27.03 5.28 1.29
CA TYR A 419 26.84 5.30 2.73
C TYR A 419 25.35 5.24 3.07
N PHE A 420 24.98 4.43 4.06
CA PHE A 420 23.60 4.33 4.55
C PHE A 420 23.54 4.70 6.02
N ASN A 421 22.61 5.56 6.41
CA ASN A 421 22.42 5.92 7.82
C ASN A 421 21.91 4.71 8.62
N MET A 422 22.54 4.45 9.77
CA MET A 422 22.12 3.41 10.72
C MET A 422 21.56 3.98 12.03
N ARG A 423 21.60 5.31 12.21
CA ARG A 423 20.98 5.94 13.38
C ARG A 423 19.45 5.80 13.34
N PRO A 424 18.81 5.57 14.49
CA PRO A 424 17.37 5.41 14.57
C PRO A 424 16.63 6.70 14.23
N VAL A 425 15.59 6.57 13.41
CA VAL A 425 14.68 7.67 13.07
C VAL A 425 13.36 7.41 13.76
N LEU A 426 13.16 8.09 14.89
CA LEU A 426 11.99 7.92 15.77
C LEU A 426 11.01 9.10 15.66
N ALA A 427 9.72 8.81 15.64
CA ALA A 427 8.66 9.78 15.89
C ALA A 427 8.69 10.23 17.35
N ASN A 428 8.15 11.41 17.65
CA ASN A 428 8.07 11.91 19.03
C ASN A 428 6.96 11.20 19.83
N ALA A 429 7.22 9.96 20.25
CA ALA A 429 6.27 9.13 21.00
C ALA A 429 5.85 9.76 22.35
N GLU A 430 6.77 10.49 23.01
CA GLU A 430 6.46 11.24 24.26
C GLU A 430 5.42 12.35 24.02
N ASN A 431 5.39 12.93 22.82
CA ASN A 431 4.37 13.88 22.38
C ASN A 431 3.27 13.20 21.53
N ASN A 432 3.00 11.92 21.79
CA ASN A 432 1.94 11.13 21.16
C ASN A 432 2.00 11.09 19.63
N SER A 433 3.20 11.20 19.03
CA SER A 433 3.37 11.19 17.57
C SER A 433 3.78 9.81 17.06
N VAL A 434 3.26 9.42 15.91
CA VAL A 434 3.45 8.11 15.27
C VAL A 434 3.95 8.28 13.84
N VAL A 435 4.53 7.23 13.25
CA VAL A 435 4.95 7.24 11.85
C VAL A 435 3.73 7.09 10.94
N THR A 436 3.62 7.92 9.91
CA THR A 436 2.53 7.91 8.92
C THR A 436 3.01 7.73 7.48
N GLY A 437 4.32 7.77 7.23
CA GLY A 437 4.89 7.63 5.90
C GLY A 437 6.41 7.48 5.90
N LEU A 438 6.96 6.99 4.80
CA LEU A 438 8.39 6.70 4.61
C LEU A 438 8.90 7.15 3.24
N ARG A 439 10.19 7.49 3.15
CA ARG A 439 10.91 7.66 1.88
C ARG A 439 12.42 7.53 2.05
N PHE A 440 13.14 7.28 0.97
CA PHE A 440 14.59 7.49 0.93
C PHE A 440 14.93 8.94 0.57
N VAL A 441 15.96 9.49 1.20
CA VAL A 441 16.58 10.77 0.83
C VAL A 441 18.10 10.64 0.91
N LYS A 442 18.82 11.37 0.05
CA LYS A 442 20.29 11.41 0.11
C LYS A 442 20.75 12.80 0.54
N THR A 443 21.40 12.90 1.69
CA THR A 443 21.95 14.14 2.25
C THR A 443 23.37 13.87 2.71
N ASN A 444 24.30 14.81 2.49
CA ASN A 444 25.71 14.63 2.86
C ASN A 444 26.33 13.31 2.36
N ARG A 445 25.90 12.85 1.17
CA ARG A 445 26.34 11.60 0.53
C ARG A 445 25.90 10.31 1.25
N ILE A 446 25.07 10.45 2.30
CA ILE A 446 24.49 9.36 3.05
C ILE A 446 23.04 9.19 2.61
N ILE A 447 22.64 7.95 2.36
CA ILE A 447 21.26 7.56 2.08
C ILE A 447 20.57 7.34 3.43
N HIS A 448 19.52 8.12 3.68
CA HIS A 448 18.71 8.03 4.88
C HIS A 448 17.34 7.49 4.52
N ILE A 449 16.78 6.68 5.42
CA ILE A 449 15.33 6.56 5.50
C ILE A 449 14.79 7.76 6.29
N GLN A 450 13.76 8.41 5.76
CA GLN A 450 13.08 9.53 6.40
C GLN A 450 11.66 9.13 6.71
N ILE A 451 11.17 9.54 7.89
CA ILE A 451 9.81 9.31 8.33
C ILE A 451 8.96 10.59 8.21
N GLN A 452 7.68 10.40 7.95
CA GLN A 452 6.64 11.37 8.25
C GLN A 452 6.04 11.03 9.61
N GLU A 453 5.83 12.03 10.46
CA GLU A 453 5.17 11.87 11.76
C GLU A 453 3.91 12.73 11.85
N GLY A 454 2.95 12.27 12.65
CA GLY A 454 1.73 13.02 13.02
C GLY A 454 1.21 12.60 14.39
N LYS A 455 0.48 13.49 15.07
CA LYS A 455 -0.07 13.20 16.40
C LYS A 455 -1.24 12.23 16.29
N LEU A 456 -1.15 11.16 17.07
CA LEU A 456 -2.22 10.20 17.27
C LEU A 456 -3.35 10.84 18.08
N GLN A 457 -4.57 10.56 17.67
CA GLN A 457 -5.82 10.94 18.30
C GLN A 457 -6.64 9.69 18.63
N PRO A 458 -7.70 9.82 19.44
CA PRO A 458 -8.63 8.74 19.74
C PRO A 458 -8.99 7.91 18.51
N ARG A 459 -9.07 6.60 18.72
CA ARG A 459 -9.44 5.58 17.72
C ARG A 459 -8.45 5.45 16.57
N GLY A 460 -7.23 5.96 16.70
CA GLY A 460 -6.23 5.86 15.63
C GLY A 460 -6.39 6.93 14.55
N ASN A 461 -7.09 8.03 14.84
CA ASN A 461 -7.08 9.21 13.98
C ASN A 461 -5.70 9.88 14.03
N ILE A 462 -5.32 10.55 12.95
CA ILE A 462 -4.12 11.39 12.91
C ILE A 462 -4.55 12.82 12.73
N ASP A 463 -4.00 13.72 13.55
CA ASP A 463 -4.22 15.16 13.41
C ASP A 463 -3.50 15.69 12.16
N PRO A 464 -4.20 16.06 11.08
CA PRO A 464 -3.58 16.43 9.81
C PRO A 464 -2.72 17.70 9.91
N GLU A 465 -3.03 18.62 10.83
CA GLU A 465 -2.27 19.86 11.05
C GLU A 465 -0.88 19.60 11.63
N THR A 466 -0.68 18.42 12.23
CA THR A 466 0.58 18.04 12.87
C THR A 466 1.49 17.22 11.96
N VAL A 467 1.00 16.82 10.80
CA VAL A 467 1.69 15.90 9.89
C VAL A 467 2.84 16.60 9.20
N LYS A 468 4.05 16.07 9.37
CA LYS A 468 5.26 16.64 8.79
C LYS A 468 6.33 15.59 8.54
N TRP A 469 7.14 15.82 7.51
CA TRP A 469 8.34 15.04 7.26
C TRP A 469 9.43 15.47 8.23
N LYS A 470 9.92 14.55 9.07
CA LYS A 470 10.95 14.85 10.05
C LYS A 470 12.29 15.04 9.33
N PRO A 471 13.01 16.17 9.51
CA PRO A 471 14.32 16.35 8.89
C PRO A 471 15.29 15.22 9.26
N VAL A 472 16.12 14.80 8.31
CA VAL A 472 17.20 13.85 8.57
C VAL A 472 18.34 14.55 9.31
N GLU A 473 19.12 13.78 10.08
CA GLU A 473 20.29 14.33 10.75
C GLU A 473 21.33 14.81 9.74
N ASP A 474 21.81 16.05 9.90
CA ASP A 474 22.73 16.72 8.99
C ASP A 474 24.21 16.45 9.35
N TYR A 475 24.56 15.19 9.59
CA TYR A 475 25.96 14.80 9.84
C TYR A 475 26.66 14.37 8.55
N LYS A 476 27.99 14.48 8.54
CA LYS A 476 28.86 14.03 7.45
C LYS A 476 29.72 12.87 7.93
N ILE A 477 30.10 11.99 7.00
CA ILE A 477 31.03 10.87 7.26
C ILE A 477 32.41 11.33 7.77
N THR A 478 32.75 12.61 7.60
CA THR A 478 34.02 13.22 8.03
C THR A 478 33.94 13.93 9.39
N ASP A 479 32.75 14.01 9.98
CA ASP A 479 32.56 14.74 11.24
C ASP A 479 33.19 13.99 12.41
N LYS A 480 33.61 14.75 13.44
CA LYS A 480 34.17 14.19 14.66
C LYS A 480 33.13 13.29 15.34
N ASN A 481 33.56 12.14 15.86
CA ASN A 481 32.74 11.15 16.56
C ASN A 481 31.68 10.44 15.71
N ILE A 482 31.73 10.53 14.38
CA ILE A 482 30.92 9.71 13.47
C ILE A 482 31.76 8.52 13.01
N GLN A 483 31.23 7.30 13.10
CA GLN A 483 31.95 6.07 12.82
C GLN A 483 31.18 5.14 11.87
N SER A 484 31.88 4.59 10.87
CA SER A 484 31.35 3.52 10.02
C SER A 484 31.10 2.25 10.85
N GLY A 485 30.01 1.53 10.56
CA GLY A 485 29.59 0.35 11.34
C GLY A 485 28.79 0.71 12.61
N LYS A 486 28.71 2.00 12.98
CA LYS A 486 27.93 2.48 14.13
C LYS A 486 26.89 3.52 13.73
N ASP A 487 27.32 4.61 13.11
CA ASP A 487 26.44 5.71 12.70
C ASP A 487 25.95 5.52 11.26
N TYR A 488 26.83 5.00 10.39
CA TYR A 488 26.52 4.72 9.00
C TYR A 488 27.20 3.44 8.51
N HIS A 489 26.57 2.77 7.56
CA HIS A 489 27.13 1.65 6.81
C HIS A 489 27.92 2.17 5.61
N THR A 490 29.02 1.51 5.25
CA THR A 490 29.78 1.79 4.03
C THR A 490 29.73 0.56 3.12
N MET A 491 29.12 0.68 1.95
CA MET A 491 29.10 -0.42 0.99
C MET A 491 30.51 -0.70 0.42
N SER A 492 30.84 -1.99 0.31
CA SER A 492 32.02 -2.50 -0.39
C SER A 492 31.64 -3.76 -1.15
N TRP A 493 32.56 -4.32 -1.94
CA TRP A 493 32.38 -5.63 -2.54
C TRP A 493 31.85 -6.65 -1.51
N GLU A 494 32.44 -6.75 -0.33
CA GLU A 494 32.03 -7.75 0.66
C GLU A 494 30.76 -7.39 1.43
N LYS A 495 30.33 -6.12 1.43
CA LYS A 495 29.25 -5.59 2.29
C LYS A 495 28.21 -4.78 1.52
N ARG A 496 27.65 -5.39 0.48
CA ARG A 496 26.71 -4.76 -0.47
C ARG A 496 25.30 -5.36 -0.47
N ALA A 497 25.02 -6.29 0.45
CA ALA A 497 23.72 -6.92 0.57
C ALA A 497 22.76 -6.07 1.40
N LEU A 498 21.48 -6.05 1.01
CA LEU A 498 20.37 -5.44 1.72
C LEU A 498 19.25 -6.47 1.83
N ASP A 499 18.81 -6.73 3.06
CA ASP A 499 17.67 -7.61 3.33
C ASP A 499 16.36 -6.91 2.97
N LEU A 500 15.46 -7.69 2.36
CA LEU A 500 14.17 -7.25 1.87
C LEU A 500 13.09 -7.90 2.72
N ASP A 501 12.65 -7.16 3.73
CA ASP A 501 11.70 -7.64 4.73
C ASP A 501 10.49 -6.71 4.87
N ASP A 502 9.35 -7.35 5.12
CA ASP A 502 8.11 -6.70 5.51
C ASP A 502 7.89 -6.98 7.01
N LEU A 503 8.07 -5.96 7.86
CA LEU A 503 7.98 -6.11 9.31
C LEU A 503 6.68 -5.48 9.83
N GLU A 504 6.02 -6.19 10.74
CA GLU A 504 4.78 -5.74 11.35
C GLU A 504 4.73 -6.06 12.85
N GLY A 505 4.19 -5.13 13.63
CA GLY A 505 3.98 -5.30 15.07
C GLY A 505 2.80 -6.20 15.41
N ASP A 506 2.85 -6.77 16.61
CA ASP A 506 1.75 -7.54 17.17
C ASP A 506 0.55 -6.63 17.50
N GLU A 507 -0.58 -7.23 17.86
CA GLU A 507 -1.78 -6.46 18.18
C GLU A 507 -1.55 -5.46 19.33
N GLY A 508 -2.08 -4.24 19.15
CA GLY A 508 -1.91 -3.14 20.09
C GLY A 508 -0.60 -2.36 19.96
N TYR A 509 0.28 -2.73 19.01
CA TYR A 509 1.47 -1.95 18.67
C TYR A 509 1.28 -1.16 17.37
N ILE A 510 1.95 -0.01 17.30
CA ILE A 510 2.04 0.82 16.09
C ILE A 510 3.46 1.32 15.87
N LEU A 511 3.77 1.64 14.62
CA LEU A 511 5.07 2.08 14.16
C LEU A 511 5.38 3.50 14.67
N THR A 512 6.48 3.61 15.40
CA THR A 512 7.00 4.88 15.95
C THR A 512 8.45 5.13 15.55
N GLY A 513 9.06 4.26 14.75
CA GLY A 513 10.37 4.55 14.19
C GLY A 513 10.93 3.43 13.33
N VAL A 514 12.06 3.70 12.69
CA VAL A 514 12.74 2.78 11.77
C VAL A 514 14.25 2.98 11.86
N ARG A 515 15.03 1.96 11.51
CA ARG A 515 16.48 2.10 11.27
C ARG A 515 17.01 1.00 10.37
N PHE A 516 18.23 1.17 9.92
CA PHE A 516 19.04 0.06 9.42
C PHE A 516 20.07 -0.35 10.46
N LYS A 517 20.43 -1.63 10.47
CA LYS A 517 21.57 -2.16 11.22
C LYS A 517 22.38 -3.11 10.35
N GLU A 518 23.63 -3.33 10.72
CA GLU A 518 24.49 -4.31 10.06
C GLU A 518 24.35 -5.67 10.77
N ILE A 519 23.99 -6.72 10.01
CA ILE A 519 24.08 -8.12 10.46
C ILE A 519 25.04 -8.85 9.50
N GLY A 520 26.23 -9.22 9.96
CA GLY A 520 27.23 -9.84 9.10
C GLY A 520 27.68 -8.88 7.98
N SER A 521 27.41 -9.25 6.73
CA SER A 521 27.67 -8.42 5.53
C SER A 521 26.42 -7.72 4.97
N HIS A 522 25.28 -7.88 5.64
CA HIS A 522 23.97 -7.41 5.19
C HIS A 522 23.55 -6.16 5.96
N LEU A 523 22.91 -5.25 5.24
CA LEU A 523 22.12 -4.18 5.84
C LEU A 523 20.71 -4.73 6.09
N ASN A 524 20.28 -4.71 7.34
CA ASN A 524 19.00 -5.24 7.79
C ASN A 524 18.07 -4.10 8.23
N PHE A 525 16.81 -4.17 7.84
CA PHE A 525 15.79 -3.16 8.18
C PHE A 525 15.13 -3.51 9.51
N GLU A 526 14.96 -2.52 10.40
CA GLU A 526 14.27 -2.71 11.68
C GLU A 526 13.20 -1.65 11.89
N ILE A 527 12.13 -2.05 12.57
CA ILE A 527 11.04 -1.16 12.97
C ILE A 527 11.01 -0.99 14.50
N TYR A 528 10.65 0.20 14.94
CA TYR A 528 10.38 0.53 16.32
C TYR A 528 8.88 0.64 16.53
N LEU A 529 8.38 -0.12 17.50
CA LEU A 529 6.97 -0.30 17.76
C LEU A 529 6.65 0.16 19.16
N THR A 530 5.54 0.89 19.34
CA THR A 530 5.07 1.35 20.64
C THR A 530 3.64 0.87 20.88
N LYS A 531 3.35 0.37 22.08
CA LYS A 531 1.97 0.04 22.47
C LYS A 531 1.13 1.30 22.55
N PHE A 532 -0.15 1.18 22.22
CA PHE A 532 -1.10 2.28 22.37
C PHE A 532 -2.47 1.80 22.81
N ASP A 533 -3.21 2.68 23.47
CA ASP A 533 -4.61 2.48 23.75
C ASP A 533 -5.44 3.01 22.56
N PHE A 534 -6.21 2.12 21.92
CA PHE A 534 -6.96 2.46 20.72
C PHE A 534 -8.05 3.50 21.00
N GLU A 535 -8.84 3.33 22.06
CA GLU A 535 -9.99 4.22 22.34
C GLU A 535 -9.55 5.66 22.65
N THR A 536 -8.50 5.81 23.45
CA THR A 536 -7.97 7.13 23.84
C THR A 536 -6.95 7.68 22.85
N GLY A 537 -6.35 6.82 22.01
CA GLY A 537 -5.29 7.19 21.07
C GLY A 537 -3.99 7.59 21.78
N LYS A 538 -3.71 7.02 22.96
CA LYS A 538 -2.52 7.36 23.76
C LYS A 538 -1.44 6.30 23.63
N LEU A 539 -0.24 6.73 23.29
CA LEU A 539 0.97 5.91 23.28
C LEU A 539 1.41 5.56 24.70
N ILE A 540 2.07 4.41 24.84
CA ILE A 540 2.74 3.96 26.07
C ILE A 540 4.24 3.79 25.74
N PRO A 541 5.04 4.88 25.69
CA PRO A 541 6.43 4.85 25.22
C PRO A 541 7.32 3.86 25.95
N GLN A 542 7.06 3.65 27.24
CA GLN A 542 7.76 2.70 28.13
C GLN A 542 7.68 1.25 27.64
N SER A 543 6.67 0.91 26.83
CA SER A 543 6.44 -0.43 26.28
C SER A 543 6.95 -0.57 24.84
N SER A 544 7.87 0.29 24.40
CA SER A 544 8.36 0.26 23.02
C SER A 544 9.41 -0.81 22.80
N ILE A 545 9.40 -1.43 21.62
CA ILE A 545 10.28 -2.54 21.24
C ILE A 545 10.84 -2.34 19.83
N TRP A 546 12.07 -2.82 19.61
CA TRP A 546 12.61 -3.03 18.27
C TRP A 546 12.17 -4.41 17.76
N LYS A 547 11.76 -4.48 16.50
CA LYS A 547 11.45 -5.73 15.79
C LYS A 547 12.23 -5.78 14.50
N ASP A 548 12.79 -6.94 14.23
CA ASP A 548 13.68 -7.24 13.10
C ASP A 548 13.38 -8.63 12.53
N ASN A 549 14.02 -8.95 11.40
CA ASN A 549 14.12 -10.32 10.91
C ASN A 549 15.56 -10.83 11.11
N PRO A 550 15.80 -11.77 12.05
CA PRO A 550 17.15 -12.25 12.34
C PRO A 550 17.64 -13.34 11.35
N ASN A 551 16.87 -13.65 10.31
CA ASN A 551 17.26 -14.65 9.32
C ASN A 551 18.55 -14.24 8.59
N THR A 552 19.39 -15.22 8.26
CA THR A 552 20.67 -15.01 7.57
C THR A 552 20.84 -15.98 6.40
N ASP A 553 21.82 -15.72 5.54
CA ASP A 553 22.23 -16.63 4.46
C ASP A 553 22.78 -17.99 4.96
N SER A 554 23.22 -18.00 6.22
CA SER A 554 23.82 -19.12 6.94
C SER A 554 22.81 -19.87 7.83
N SER A 555 21.57 -19.38 7.94
CA SER A 555 20.49 -20.03 8.67
C SER A 555 20.20 -21.44 8.11
N ILE A 556 20.16 -22.46 8.97
CA ILE A 556 19.84 -23.84 8.59
C ILE A 556 18.32 -23.99 8.49
N LYS A 557 17.80 -24.47 7.35
CA LYS A 557 16.42 -24.98 7.26
C LYS A 557 16.29 -26.24 8.12
N ASN A 558 15.97 -26.11 9.41
CA ASN A 558 15.62 -27.26 10.25
C ASN A 558 14.09 -27.45 10.23
N PRO A 559 13.54 -28.54 9.66
CA PRO A 559 12.09 -28.73 9.57
C PRO A 559 11.42 -29.23 10.87
N SER A 560 12.11 -29.31 12.01
CA SER A 560 11.72 -30.25 13.07
C SER A 560 11.93 -29.79 14.52
N LEU A 561 11.54 -28.55 14.85
CA LEU A 561 11.24 -28.18 16.25
C LEU A 561 9.84 -27.59 16.36
N ARG A 562 8.92 -28.36 16.96
CA ARG A 562 7.56 -27.92 17.25
C ARG A 562 7.62 -26.73 18.23
N GLY A 563 7.15 -25.56 17.80
CA GLY A 563 6.83 -24.43 18.68
C GLY A 563 7.68 -23.16 18.52
N TYR A 564 8.69 -23.15 17.65
CA TYR A 564 9.41 -21.93 17.23
C TYR A 564 9.37 -21.80 15.70
N SER A 565 9.23 -20.59 15.19
CA SER A 565 9.40 -20.30 13.76
C SER A 565 10.80 -20.74 13.33
N ASN A 566 10.89 -21.78 12.50
CA ASN A 566 12.18 -22.30 12.02
C ASN A 566 12.93 -21.19 11.26
N PRO A 567 14.23 -20.97 11.51
CA PRO A 567 14.99 -19.95 10.80
C PRO A 567 14.97 -20.24 9.30
N VAL A 568 14.56 -19.26 8.49
CA VAL A 568 14.49 -19.37 7.04
C VAL A 568 15.80 -18.88 6.45
N ARG A 569 16.40 -19.68 5.58
CA ARG A 569 17.60 -19.26 4.85
C ARG A 569 17.22 -18.17 3.85
N LEU A 570 17.86 -17.00 3.95
CA LEU A 570 17.63 -15.89 3.02
C LEU A 570 17.95 -16.30 1.57
N THR A 571 17.11 -15.88 0.62
CA THR A 571 17.33 -16.14 -0.82
C THR A 571 17.67 -14.87 -1.58
N LYS A 572 18.62 -14.97 -2.52
CA LYS A 572 19.08 -13.81 -3.29
C LYS A 572 18.13 -13.48 -4.44
N VAL A 573 17.69 -12.22 -4.52
CA VAL A 573 17.08 -11.65 -5.73
C VAL A 573 18.18 -11.49 -6.78
N ARG A 574 18.07 -12.23 -7.89
CA ARG A 574 19.06 -12.21 -8.97
C ARG A 574 18.71 -11.14 -10.00
N LEU A 575 19.65 -10.23 -10.23
CA LEU A 575 19.62 -9.30 -11.36
C LEU A 575 20.34 -9.95 -12.55
N ASP A 576 19.59 -10.45 -13.52
CA ASP A 576 20.16 -11.04 -14.74
C ASP A 576 20.45 -9.95 -15.79
N ARG A 577 21.73 -9.76 -16.11
CA ARG A 577 22.23 -8.79 -17.10
C ARG A 577 21.55 -7.40 -16.98
N PRO A 578 21.62 -6.75 -15.80
CA PRO A 578 20.83 -5.54 -15.54
C PRO A 578 21.36 -4.31 -16.29
N ASP A 579 20.51 -3.61 -17.03
CA ASP A 579 20.75 -2.24 -17.49
C ASP A 579 20.25 -1.21 -16.46
N ILE A 580 20.46 0.08 -16.71
CA ILE A 580 20.06 1.18 -15.86
C ILE A 580 18.52 1.20 -15.68
N PRO A 581 17.99 1.22 -14.44
CA PRO A 581 16.55 1.09 -14.16
C PRO A 581 15.67 2.09 -14.91
N ILE A 582 16.09 3.36 -14.95
CA ILE A 582 15.34 4.47 -15.58
C ILE A 582 15.29 4.40 -17.12
N ARG A 583 15.98 3.43 -17.74
CA ARG A 583 15.92 3.16 -19.18
C ARG A 583 14.90 2.07 -19.53
N SER A 584 14.22 1.49 -18.55
CA SER A 584 13.21 0.46 -18.80
C SER A 584 12.05 1.03 -19.62
N PRO A 585 11.56 0.31 -20.64
CA PRO A 585 10.42 0.76 -21.45
C PRO A 585 9.07 0.64 -20.72
N SER A 586 9.03 -0.09 -19.60
CA SER A 586 7.81 -0.41 -18.86
C SER A 586 7.98 -0.09 -17.37
N PRO A 587 6.94 0.36 -16.66
CA PRO A 587 7.00 0.62 -15.21
C PRO A 587 7.39 -0.62 -14.41
N SER A 588 8.17 -0.45 -13.36
CA SER A 588 8.63 -1.51 -12.45
C SER A 588 7.46 -2.18 -11.71
N ILE A 589 7.56 -3.49 -11.48
CA ILE A 589 6.60 -4.27 -10.70
C ILE A 589 7.29 -4.92 -9.49
N PRO A 590 6.63 -5.02 -8.32
CA PRO A 590 7.17 -5.77 -7.19
C PRO A 590 7.53 -7.19 -7.60
N ASN A 591 8.74 -7.64 -7.25
CA ASN A 591 9.22 -8.98 -7.61
C ASN A 591 10.08 -9.63 -6.51
N SER A 592 10.14 -9.04 -5.32
CA SER A 592 10.71 -9.65 -4.14
C SER A 592 9.63 -10.04 -3.13
N HIS A 593 9.98 -11.00 -2.27
CA HIS A 593 9.19 -11.46 -1.13
C HIS A 593 10.00 -11.29 0.17
N PRO A 594 9.36 -11.39 1.35
CA PRO A 594 10.08 -11.49 2.61
C PRO A 594 11.09 -12.65 2.63
N ASP A 595 12.09 -12.59 3.51
CA ASP A 595 13.20 -13.56 3.57
C ASP A 595 14.07 -13.62 2.29
N GLN A 596 14.15 -12.48 1.59
CA GLN A 596 15.04 -12.30 0.46
C GLN A 596 16.04 -11.18 0.71
N TYR A 597 17.14 -11.18 -0.03
CA TYR A 597 18.08 -10.07 -0.05
C TYR A 597 18.50 -9.74 -1.47
N ILE A 598 18.96 -8.51 -1.68
CA ILE A 598 19.54 -8.07 -2.93
C ILE A 598 20.93 -7.51 -2.69
N GLU A 599 21.83 -7.72 -3.65
CA GLU A 599 23.15 -7.11 -3.64
C GLU A 599 23.20 -5.92 -4.60
N PHE A 600 23.71 -4.79 -4.12
CA PHE A 600 24.10 -3.69 -5.00
C PHE A 600 25.28 -4.12 -5.84
N THR A 601 25.13 -4.08 -7.16
CA THR A 601 26.11 -4.56 -8.14
C THR A 601 26.24 -3.57 -9.29
N TYR A 602 27.05 -3.91 -10.28
CA TYR A 602 27.22 -3.14 -11.51
C TYR A 602 26.21 -3.57 -12.58
N THR A 603 25.93 -2.66 -13.51
CA THR A 603 25.19 -2.94 -14.75
C THR A 603 25.92 -3.94 -15.65
N ASP A 604 25.22 -4.58 -16.56
CA ASP A 604 25.80 -5.53 -17.51
C ASP A 604 26.96 -4.92 -18.32
N ILE A 605 28.00 -5.72 -18.54
CA ILE A 605 29.24 -5.31 -19.21
C ILE A 605 28.96 -4.95 -20.68
N ASP A 606 28.20 -5.79 -21.38
CA ASP A 606 27.90 -5.58 -22.80
C ASP A 606 26.95 -4.38 -22.98
N ARG A 607 26.09 -4.08 -22.00
CA ARG A 607 25.13 -2.96 -22.08
C ARG A 607 25.68 -1.61 -21.62
N ASP A 608 26.53 -1.60 -20.58
CA ASP A 608 26.93 -0.37 -19.88
C ASP A 608 28.37 -0.40 -19.36
N VAL A 609 29.21 -1.34 -19.82
CA VAL A 609 30.62 -1.49 -19.40
C VAL A 609 30.77 -1.61 -17.88
N ALA A 610 29.73 -2.12 -17.18
CA ALA A 610 29.70 -2.20 -15.73
C ALA A 610 29.95 -0.85 -15.01
N GLN A 611 29.45 0.26 -15.54
CA GLN A 611 29.77 1.60 -15.01
C GLN A 611 28.78 2.14 -13.99
N THR A 612 27.56 1.61 -13.93
CA THR A 612 26.47 2.10 -13.08
C THR A 612 26.15 1.11 -11.97
N THR A 613 26.00 1.59 -10.74
CA THR A 613 25.57 0.74 -9.61
C THR A 613 24.05 0.59 -9.59
N VAL A 614 23.57 -0.64 -9.47
CA VAL A 614 22.15 -1.02 -9.42
C VAL A 614 21.90 -2.00 -8.27
N PRO A 615 20.69 -2.09 -7.69
CA PRO A 615 19.48 -1.31 -8.00
C PRO A 615 19.61 0.18 -7.62
N PHE A 616 18.70 1.01 -8.12
CA PHE A 616 18.50 2.37 -7.58
C PHE A 616 17.60 2.30 -6.33
N LEU A 617 17.42 3.41 -5.62
CA LEU A 617 16.47 3.50 -4.52
C LEU A 617 15.32 4.44 -4.91
N ASP A 618 14.08 4.02 -4.68
CA ASP A 618 12.89 4.84 -4.90
C ASP A 618 12.76 5.90 -3.80
N ALA A 619 12.89 7.17 -4.17
CA ALA A 619 12.88 8.30 -3.24
C ALA A 619 11.49 8.93 -3.07
N GLN A 620 10.46 8.37 -3.73
CA GLN A 620 9.11 8.89 -3.64
C GLN A 620 8.53 8.77 -2.23
N LYS A 621 7.64 9.70 -1.88
CA LYS A 621 6.92 9.74 -0.60
C LYS A 621 5.89 8.62 -0.53
N VAL A 622 6.14 7.59 0.27
CA VAL A 622 5.15 6.54 0.55
C VAL A 622 4.32 6.99 1.73
N GLU A 623 3.17 7.61 1.43
CA GLU A 623 2.20 8.13 2.39
C GLU A 623 0.78 7.86 1.84
N SER A 624 -0.17 7.58 2.72
CA SER A 624 -1.56 7.39 2.33
C SER A 624 -2.23 8.72 2.00
N LEU A 625 -3.27 8.68 1.15
CA LEU A 625 -4.06 9.87 0.78
C LEU A 625 -4.52 10.67 2.02
N ARG A 626 -4.87 9.94 3.09
CA ARG A 626 -5.08 10.49 4.43
C ARG A 626 -4.11 9.84 5.40
N PRO A 627 -3.43 10.60 6.26
CA PRO A 627 -2.53 10.05 7.26
C PRO A 627 -3.24 9.04 8.16
N VAL A 628 -2.66 7.85 8.30
CA VAL A 628 -3.15 6.79 9.20
C VAL A 628 -1.98 6.26 10.03
N PRO A 629 -2.24 5.71 11.24
CA PRO A 629 -1.22 4.96 11.94
C PRO A 629 -0.81 3.73 11.12
N LEU A 630 0.47 3.39 11.20
CA LEU A 630 1.04 2.22 10.55
C LEU A 630 1.28 1.14 11.60
N SER A 631 0.98 -0.12 11.28
CA SER A 631 1.33 -1.26 12.13
C SER A 631 2.71 -1.85 11.78
N GLY A 632 3.24 -1.48 10.61
CA GLY A 632 4.48 -2.01 10.09
C GLY A 632 5.03 -1.23 8.91
N ALA A 633 6.21 -1.64 8.48
CA ALA A 633 6.92 -1.10 7.33
C ALA A 633 7.87 -2.15 6.76
N GLY A 634 8.29 -1.95 5.51
CA GLY A 634 9.23 -2.84 4.86
C GLY A 634 10.05 -2.16 3.79
N VAL A 635 11.02 -2.91 3.28
CA VAL A 635 11.84 -2.53 2.12
C VAL A 635 11.82 -3.69 1.14
N PHE A 636 11.51 -3.42 -0.12
CA PHE A 636 11.33 -4.44 -1.14
C PHE A 636 11.96 -4.01 -2.46
N HIS A 637 12.15 -4.96 -3.37
CA HIS A 637 12.62 -4.71 -4.72
C HIS A 637 11.46 -4.77 -5.73
N LYS A 638 11.46 -3.82 -6.66
CA LYS A 638 10.60 -3.80 -7.85
C LYS A 638 11.44 -3.56 -9.10
N GLY A 639 11.10 -4.21 -10.21
CA GLY A 639 11.85 -4.03 -11.45
C GLY A 639 11.26 -4.74 -12.66
N ARG A 640 12.05 -4.80 -13.72
CA ARG A 640 11.77 -5.54 -14.96
C ARG A 640 12.98 -6.40 -15.30
N GLU A 641 12.75 -7.47 -16.06
CA GLU A 641 13.82 -8.32 -16.55
C GLU A 641 14.88 -7.51 -17.30
N HIS A 642 16.15 -7.85 -17.08
CA HIS A 642 17.31 -7.16 -17.67
C HIS A 642 17.47 -5.68 -17.31
N PHE A 643 16.82 -5.21 -16.25
CA PHE A 643 17.04 -3.90 -15.65
C PHE A 643 17.33 -4.05 -14.17
N GLY A 644 18.12 -3.13 -13.62
CA GLY A 644 18.55 -3.16 -12.23
C GLY A 644 17.43 -2.95 -11.20
N GLY A 645 16.28 -2.40 -11.60
CA GLY A 645 15.16 -2.12 -10.71
C GLY A 645 15.44 -1.09 -9.60
N PHE A 646 14.51 -1.04 -8.64
CA PHE A 646 14.51 -0.13 -7.50
C PHE A 646 14.28 -0.89 -6.20
N VAL A 647 15.05 -0.52 -5.18
CA VAL A 647 14.72 -0.79 -3.78
C VAL A 647 13.78 0.33 -3.30
N ALA A 648 12.60 -0.03 -2.81
CA ALA A 648 11.57 0.91 -2.41
C ALA A 648 11.09 0.64 -0.98
N PRO A 649 10.75 1.70 -0.21
CA PRO A 649 10.04 1.51 1.04
C PRO A 649 8.60 1.11 0.77
N LYS A 650 8.00 0.37 1.70
CA LYS A 650 6.55 0.17 1.78
C LYS A 650 6.07 0.39 3.21
N VAL A 651 4.80 0.74 3.35
CA VAL A 651 4.15 0.89 4.66
C VAL A 651 3.00 -0.11 4.79
N ILE A 652 2.73 -0.54 6.01
CA ILE A 652 1.62 -1.44 6.34
C ILE A 652 0.65 -0.68 7.23
N THR A 653 -0.55 -0.42 6.70
CA THR A 653 -1.56 0.38 7.40
C THR A 653 -2.14 -0.39 8.58
N TYR A 654 -2.54 0.31 9.65
CA TYR A 654 -3.19 -0.32 10.80
C TYR A 654 -4.49 -1.05 10.41
N ASP A 655 -4.73 -2.21 11.02
CA ASP A 655 -5.94 -3.01 10.78
C ASP A 655 -7.10 -2.58 11.69
N PHE A 656 -7.99 -1.75 11.15
CA PHE A 656 -9.18 -1.27 11.86
C PHE A 656 -10.28 -2.33 11.98
N SER A 657 -10.22 -3.45 11.23
CA SER A 657 -11.28 -4.47 11.25
C SER A 657 -11.48 -5.11 12.62
N LYS A 658 -10.42 -5.12 13.44
CA LYS A 658 -10.41 -5.64 14.82
C LYS A 658 -11.32 -4.86 15.77
N HIS A 659 -11.55 -3.58 15.48
CA HIS A 659 -12.32 -2.67 16.33
C HIS A 659 -13.76 -2.51 15.89
N LEU A 660 -14.11 -3.02 14.71
CA LEU A 660 -15.49 -3.01 14.23
C LEU A 660 -16.36 -3.88 15.15
N LYS A 661 -17.26 -3.26 15.92
CA LYS A 661 -18.24 -3.94 16.77
C LYS A 661 -19.61 -3.34 16.52
N ALA A 662 -20.64 -4.17 16.52
CA ALA A 662 -22.00 -3.68 16.54
C ALA A 662 -22.24 -2.95 17.87
N ALA A 663 -22.75 -1.72 17.83
CA ALA A 663 -23.06 -0.95 19.03
C ALA A 663 -24.56 -0.84 19.26
N PHE A 664 -25.25 -1.97 19.22
CA PHE A 664 -26.63 -2.03 19.71
C PHE A 664 -26.58 -2.48 21.16
N PRO A 665 -27.29 -1.80 22.09
CA PRO A 665 -27.36 -2.27 23.47
C PRO A 665 -27.87 -3.71 23.48
N GLU A 666 -27.12 -4.62 24.10
CA GLU A 666 -27.70 -5.89 24.52
C GLU A 666 -28.83 -5.57 25.49
N GLU A 667 -30.01 -6.14 25.25
CA GLU A 667 -31.08 -6.18 26.23
C GLU A 667 -30.46 -6.75 27.51
N GLN A 668 -30.38 -5.95 28.59
CA GLN A 668 -30.04 -6.47 29.90
C GLN A 668 -31.15 -7.42 30.29
N ILE A 669 -30.91 -8.71 30.09
CA ILE A 669 -31.74 -9.79 30.61
C ILE A 669 -31.60 -9.74 32.13
N ASN A 670 -32.54 -9.07 32.79
CA ASN A 670 -32.83 -9.25 34.21
C ASN A 670 -34.33 -9.39 34.38
#